data_AF-A0A2R3IQ67-F1
#
_entry.id   AF-A0A2R3IQ67-F1
#
_cell.length_a   1.000
_cell.length_b   1.000
_cell.length_c   1.000
_cell.angle_alpha   90.00
_cell.angle_beta   90.00
_cell.angle_gamma   90.00
#
_symmetry.space_group_name_H-M   'P 1'
#
loop_
_entity.id
_entity.type
_entity.pdbx_description
1 polymer ?
#
loop_
_entity_poly.entity_id
_entity_poly.type
_entity_poly.pdbx_seq_one_letter_code
_entity_poly.pdbx_strand_id
1 'polypeptide(L)'
;MKSALHQIGKTSLAAALSGAILLSAQTTQAAALSVSQQPLMLVQGVAPNLLVTLDDSGSMAFAYAPDSISSYRDSTFFASNSFNPMYFDPNTEYKLPKKLTLVNGQVQIQDYPAPSFTYAWRNGFTRAGGIDLSRNYKVTVEYGRGYDRESTIRPAAAFYYEFTGSSNCSRTNQNCYTRRSVSTEQRQNFANWYSFYRTRALATQTAANLAFYSLPENIRVSWQMLNNSSCNQMGSGSSYGNCFNNYLRDFNGQHRVNFFNWLENLSVEGGTPLRRAMTRAGDFLRRTGVNGPYAYRPGEQTAPEYSCRGSYHILMTDGLWNSDSANVGNADSNSRTLPDGQHYSSQAPYKDNASNTLADLAFHYWANDARPDIEDNLNPFITYPDKANPSAEYWNPRNDPATWQHMVTYTLGLGLTTTLISPKWEGSTYAGGYKDIQAGRLNWPSAAVDSANNVYDLWHAAVNSRGEFFSADSPDQLVAAFQAIVNRISGGPLPASRPAISSSLQEDATGDKQIRHAYQTSFASDQNWAGDLTRYSLTSQDKVTVQTKLWSAQAILDAMPNGGAGRKIMMAGSGSNGLKEFSWTSLSAVQQRQLNRDPDRNDVTDSKGQDRVAFLRGDRSKENSDNFRTRNSILGDIINSSPATVAKAQYLTYLAQPIEPSGNYAQFAEAQKTRAPRVYVGANDGMLHGFDTDGNETFAFIPSAVFEKLHKLTARGYQGGAHQFYVDGSPVVADAFFGGAWHTVLIGSLRAGGKGLFALDVTDPGNIKLLWELGVDEEPDLGYSFPKPTVARLHNGKWAVVTGNGYSSLNDKAALLIIDLETGAVTRKLEVTGKAGVPNGLSTPRLADNNSDGVADYAYAGDLQGNLWRFDLIAGKVDQNDPFSRANDGPAVASSFKVSFGGQPLYSAVDSNNAAQAITAAPSLVRHPTRKGYIVIFGTGKYFENSDARADTSRAQTLYGIWDQQTKGEAAGSTPRLSRGNLRQQTLDLQADSTFVSTARTIRLASQHPVDWQSQSGWYLDFMVNGTLKGEMLIEDMIAIGQVVLLQTITPNDDPCNDGASNWTYGLDPYTGGRTNFTVFDLARQGVVDSKSDYSYNKQNVVVSGTEQKGLGGLTLSTNEQGNPEVCSSGECLTVNPGPNTRGRQNWRPIEGKN
;
A
#
# COMPACT_ATOMS: atom_id res chain seq x y z
N MET A 1 -54.21 22.30 -54.02
CA MET A 1 -53.88 21.42 -52.87
C MET A 1 -52.98 20.24 -53.28
N LYS A 2 -51.83 20.53 -53.90
CA LYS A 2 -50.76 19.56 -54.21
C LYS A 2 -49.36 20.13 -53.92
N SER A 3 -49.27 21.27 -53.22
CA SER A 3 -48.01 21.91 -52.83
C SER A 3 -47.82 22.05 -51.31
N ALA A 4 -48.66 21.40 -50.49
CA ALA A 4 -48.51 21.36 -49.02
C ALA A 4 -48.00 20.00 -48.49
N LEU A 5 -47.86 18.98 -49.35
CA LEU A 5 -47.46 17.61 -48.97
C LEU A 5 -46.01 17.25 -49.35
N HIS A 6 -45.25 18.16 -49.97
CA HIS A 6 -43.86 17.93 -50.37
C HIS A 6 -42.82 18.58 -49.45
N GLN A 7 -43.26 19.33 -48.43
CA GLN A 7 -42.38 20.05 -47.50
C GLN A 7 -42.28 19.40 -46.10
N ILE A 8 -43.07 18.34 -45.85
CA ILE A 8 -43.01 17.54 -44.61
C ILE A 8 -42.09 16.30 -44.79
N GLY A 9 -41.72 15.95 -46.03
CA GLY A 9 -40.89 14.77 -46.32
C GLY A 9 -39.37 14.98 -46.33
N LYS A 10 -38.87 16.21 -46.13
CA LYS A 10 -37.42 16.50 -46.13
C LYS A 10 -36.83 16.96 -44.80
N THR A 11 -37.67 17.28 -43.80
CA THR A 11 -37.21 17.65 -42.46
C THR A 11 -37.16 16.46 -41.48
N SER A 12 -37.81 15.33 -41.80
CA SER A 12 -37.80 14.14 -40.94
C SER A 12 -36.63 13.18 -41.17
N LEU A 13 -35.94 13.25 -42.32
CA LEU A 13 -34.79 12.37 -42.61
C LEU A 13 -33.44 12.95 -42.14
N ALA A 14 -33.32 14.27 -42.01
CA ALA A 14 -32.12 14.92 -41.45
C ALA A 14 -32.08 14.85 -39.91
N ALA A 15 -33.24 14.81 -39.25
CA ALA A 15 -33.32 14.62 -37.79
C ALA A 15 -33.05 13.16 -37.37
N ALA A 16 -33.42 12.18 -38.21
CA ALA A 16 -33.18 10.76 -37.91
C ALA A 16 -31.71 10.35 -38.10
N LEU A 17 -30.98 10.94 -39.07
CA LEU A 17 -29.54 10.71 -39.20
C LEU A 17 -28.69 11.48 -38.16
N SER A 18 -29.17 12.63 -37.69
CA SER A 18 -28.47 13.38 -36.62
C SER A 18 -28.72 12.78 -35.23
N GLY A 19 -29.88 12.15 -35.00
CA GLY A 19 -30.19 11.44 -33.74
C GLY A 19 -29.48 10.08 -33.59
N ALA A 20 -29.16 9.39 -34.69
CA ALA A 20 -28.47 8.10 -34.65
C ALA A 20 -26.93 8.22 -34.57
N ILE A 21 -26.35 9.36 -34.96
CA ILE A 21 -24.91 9.65 -34.82
C ILE A 21 -24.58 10.26 -33.45
N LEU A 22 -25.55 10.87 -32.76
CA LEU A 22 -25.38 11.42 -31.40
C LEU A 22 -25.60 10.41 -30.26
N LEU A 23 -26.02 9.17 -30.55
CA LEU A 23 -26.24 8.09 -29.56
C LEU A 23 -25.18 6.97 -29.62
N SER A 24 -24.12 7.14 -30.43
CA SER A 24 -22.98 6.21 -30.52
C SER A 24 -21.63 6.83 -30.23
N ALA A 25 -21.59 8.06 -29.70
CA ALA A 25 -20.42 8.55 -28.99
C ALA A 25 -20.37 7.90 -27.59
N GLN A 26 -20.10 6.59 -27.55
CA GLN A 26 -19.43 6.05 -26.37
C GLN A 26 -18.12 6.81 -26.28
N THR A 27 -18.04 7.77 -25.36
CA THR A 27 -16.77 8.22 -24.85
C THR A 27 -16.06 6.95 -24.40
N THR A 28 -15.07 6.51 -25.18
CA THR A 28 -14.04 5.61 -24.70
C THR A 28 -13.36 6.37 -23.55
N GLN A 29 -13.96 6.32 -22.35
CA GLN A 29 -13.26 6.70 -21.15
C GLN A 29 -12.09 5.73 -21.06
N ALA A 30 -10.88 6.28 -21.20
CA ALA A 30 -9.67 5.56 -20.85
C ALA A 30 -9.87 4.99 -19.43
N ALA A 31 -9.42 3.76 -19.21
CA ALA A 31 -9.45 3.19 -17.87
C ALA A 31 -8.72 4.14 -16.91
N ALA A 32 -9.40 4.58 -15.85
CA ALA A 32 -8.79 5.45 -14.85
C ALA A 32 -7.55 4.76 -14.27
N LEU A 33 -6.45 5.50 -14.14
CA LEU A 33 -5.21 4.99 -13.53
C LEU A 33 -5.52 4.54 -12.08
N SER A 34 -5.16 3.29 -11.75
CA SER A 34 -5.40 2.71 -10.42
C SER A 34 -4.23 3.01 -9.49
N VAL A 35 -4.25 4.19 -8.86
CA VAL A 35 -3.24 4.60 -7.87
C VAL A 35 -3.29 3.67 -6.65
N SER A 36 -2.15 3.10 -6.29
CA SER A 36 -2.09 2.18 -5.15
C SER A 36 -2.33 2.90 -3.83
N GLN A 37 -3.09 2.26 -2.92
CA GLN A 37 -3.26 2.71 -1.55
C GLN A 37 -2.34 1.97 -0.57
N GLN A 38 -1.42 1.16 -1.09
CA GLN A 38 -0.41 0.44 -0.32
C GLN A 38 1.00 0.75 -0.88
N PRO A 39 2.06 0.66 -0.06
CA PRO A 39 3.42 0.60 -0.59
C PRO A 39 3.55 -0.49 -1.64
N LEU A 40 3.96 -0.12 -2.86
CA LEU A 40 4.13 -1.06 -3.97
C LEU A 40 5.16 -2.16 -3.68
N MET A 41 6.14 -1.89 -2.81
CA MET A 41 7.09 -2.90 -2.33
C MET A 41 6.46 -4.00 -1.44
N LEU A 42 5.29 -3.75 -0.83
CA LEU A 42 4.56 -4.77 -0.09
C LEU A 42 3.63 -5.57 -1.02
N VAL A 43 3.23 -4.97 -2.15
CA VAL A 43 2.48 -5.68 -3.20
C VAL A 43 3.37 -6.71 -3.92
N GLN A 44 4.70 -6.63 -3.74
CA GLN A 44 5.69 -7.60 -4.23
C GLN A 44 5.75 -8.92 -3.44
N GLY A 45 4.98 -9.10 -2.36
CA GLY A 45 4.91 -10.40 -1.69
C GLY A 45 4.42 -11.50 -2.63
N VAL A 46 4.94 -12.72 -2.47
CA VAL A 46 4.42 -13.86 -3.23
C VAL A 46 2.97 -14.11 -2.86
N ALA A 47 2.07 -14.01 -3.85
CA ALA A 47 0.66 -14.33 -3.70
C ALA A 47 0.48 -15.68 -2.98
N PRO A 48 -0.16 -15.73 -1.79
CA PRO A 48 -0.28 -16.97 -1.05
C PRO A 48 -1.25 -17.92 -1.76
N ASN A 49 -1.05 -19.22 -1.53
CA ASN A 49 -1.97 -20.25 -1.98
C ASN A 49 -3.07 -20.45 -0.95
N LEU A 50 -4.32 -20.32 -1.37
CA LEU A 50 -5.50 -20.59 -0.57
C LEU A 50 -6.22 -21.81 -1.10
N LEU A 51 -6.25 -22.86 -0.29
CA LEU A 51 -6.92 -24.12 -0.55
C LEU A 51 -8.22 -24.16 0.25
N VAL A 52 -9.36 -24.18 -0.43
CA VAL A 52 -10.68 -24.14 0.23
C VAL A 52 -11.33 -25.52 0.19
N THR A 53 -11.80 -26.00 1.34
CA THR A 53 -12.59 -27.22 1.45
C THR A 53 -13.89 -26.92 2.16
N LEU A 54 -14.99 -27.11 1.45
CA LEU A 54 -16.34 -26.98 2.01
C LEU A 54 -16.97 -28.35 2.20
N ASP A 55 -17.59 -28.53 3.35
CA ASP A 55 -18.41 -29.68 3.66
C ASP A 55 -19.70 -29.68 2.83
N ASP A 56 -19.87 -30.73 2.04
CA ASP A 56 -21.04 -31.00 1.21
C ASP A 56 -21.78 -32.25 1.69
N SER A 57 -21.49 -32.72 2.91
CA SER A 57 -22.16 -33.86 3.52
C SER A 57 -23.65 -33.61 3.69
N GLY A 58 -24.41 -34.69 3.86
CA GLY A 58 -25.84 -34.53 4.05
C GLY A 58 -26.22 -33.65 5.25
N SER A 59 -25.47 -33.66 6.35
CA SER A 59 -25.84 -32.93 7.58
C SER A 59 -25.85 -31.41 7.37
N MET A 60 -25.20 -30.93 6.30
CA MET A 60 -25.27 -29.54 5.86
C MET A 60 -26.68 -29.12 5.39
N ALA A 61 -27.57 -30.06 5.12
CA ALA A 61 -28.99 -29.80 4.82
C ALA A 61 -29.80 -29.34 6.05
N PHE A 62 -29.26 -29.50 7.26
CA PHE A 62 -29.98 -29.22 8.50
C PHE A 62 -30.12 -27.72 8.77
N ALA A 63 -31.28 -27.33 9.30
CA ALA A 63 -31.58 -25.98 9.78
C ALA A 63 -31.35 -25.82 11.29
N TYR A 64 -30.45 -26.64 11.84
CA TYR A 64 -30.12 -26.67 13.25
C TYR A 64 -28.68 -27.08 13.49
N ALA A 65 -28.09 -26.68 14.62
CA ALA A 65 -26.79 -27.14 15.10
C ALA A 65 -26.76 -27.07 16.64
N PRO A 66 -26.08 -27.99 17.35
CA PRO A 66 -25.39 -29.20 16.85
C PRO A 66 -26.36 -30.34 16.50
N ASP A 67 -25.87 -31.50 16.06
CA ASP A 67 -26.70 -32.65 15.64
C ASP A 67 -27.60 -33.22 16.74
N SER A 68 -27.16 -33.10 17.99
CA SER A 68 -27.82 -33.67 19.17
C SER A 68 -29.21 -33.06 19.45
N ILE A 69 -29.51 -31.87 18.91
CA ILE A 69 -30.81 -31.20 19.14
C ILE A 69 -31.93 -31.68 18.20
N SER A 70 -31.65 -32.60 17.28
CA SER A 70 -32.61 -33.16 16.30
C SER A 70 -33.85 -33.81 16.93
N SER A 71 -33.72 -34.39 18.13
CA SER A 71 -34.83 -35.01 18.86
C SER A 71 -35.84 -33.96 19.35
N TYR A 72 -35.43 -32.71 19.48
CA TYR A 72 -36.26 -31.59 19.94
C TYR A 72 -36.86 -30.76 18.81
N ARG A 73 -36.74 -31.17 17.55
CA ARG A 73 -37.23 -30.44 16.35
C ARG A 73 -38.70 -30.01 16.41
N ASP A 74 -39.51 -30.67 17.23
CA ASP A 74 -40.95 -30.42 17.39
C ASP A 74 -41.27 -29.60 18.66
N SER A 75 -40.26 -29.22 19.44
CA SER A 75 -40.40 -28.40 20.66
C SER A 75 -40.36 -26.89 20.35
N THR A 76 -41.10 -26.08 21.10
CA THR A 76 -41.20 -24.62 20.86
C THR A 76 -39.85 -23.90 20.87
N PHE A 77 -38.95 -24.28 21.78
CA PHE A 77 -37.62 -23.70 21.89
C PHE A 77 -36.71 -23.99 20.70
N PHE A 78 -37.03 -24.97 19.84
CA PHE A 78 -36.28 -25.24 18.60
C PHE A 78 -36.35 -24.06 17.62
N ALA A 79 -37.39 -23.23 17.70
CA ALA A 79 -37.57 -22.01 16.92
C ALA A 79 -37.06 -20.76 17.67
N SER A 80 -35.95 -20.90 18.41
CA SER A 80 -35.26 -19.82 19.13
C SER A 80 -33.76 -19.88 18.87
N ASN A 81 -33.14 -18.75 18.51
CA ASN A 81 -31.69 -18.64 18.36
C ASN A 81 -30.90 -19.05 19.62
N SER A 82 -31.52 -18.90 20.81
CA SER A 82 -30.91 -19.21 22.10
C SER A 82 -30.77 -20.71 22.38
N PHE A 83 -31.52 -21.55 21.67
CA PHE A 83 -31.42 -23.02 21.75
C PHE A 83 -30.91 -23.62 20.45
N ASN A 84 -31.47 -23.19 19.32
CA ASN A 84 -31.00 -23.52 17.99
C ASN A 84 -30.28 -22.30 17.38
N PRO A 85 -28.94 -22.22 17.46
CA PRO A 85 -28.15 -21.11 16.91
C PRO A 85 -28.39 -20.79 15.43
N MET A 86 -28.87 -21.76 14.63
CA MET A 86 -29.16 -21.55 13.20
C MET A 86 -30.50 -20.85 12.95
N TYR A 87 -31.37 -20.78 13.97
CA TYR A 87 -32.66 -20.12 13.81
C TYR A 87 -32.52 -18.60 13.78
N PHE A 88 -33.54 -17.91 13.24
CA PHE A 88 -33.55 -16.46 13.10
C PHE A 88 -33.28 -15.75 14.44
N ASP A 89 -32.28 -14.87 14.43
CA ASP A 89 -31.97 -13.94 15.51
C ASP A 89 -32.41 -12.52 15.12
N PRO A 90 -33.36 -11.90 15.85
CA PRO A 90 -33.81 -10.54 15.56
C PRO A 90 -32.72 -9.46 15.73
N ASN A 91 -31.62 -9.75 16.43
CA ASN A 91 -30.51 -8.82 16.67
C ASN A 91 -29.39 -8.94 15.62
N THR A 92 -29.47 -9.92 14.73
CA THR A 92 -28.49 -10.20 13.66
C THR A 92 -28.95 -9.58 12.35
N GLU A 93 -28.06 -8.96 11.58
CA GLU A 93 -28.38 -8.34 10.29
C GLU A 93 -27.97 -9.28 9.13
N TYR A 94 -28.94 -9.92 8.49
CA TYR A 94 -28.71 -10.89 7.43
C TYR A 94 -28.50 -10.18 6.08
N LYS A 95 -27.23 -10.02 5.69
CA LYS A 95 -26.80 -9.36 4.46
C LYS A 95 -27.10 -10.20 3.21
N LEU A 96 -27.27 -9.54 2.07
CA LEU A 96 -27.43 -10.23 0.79
C LEU A 96 -26.04 -10.62 0.24
N PRO A 97 -25.86 -11.85 -0.27
CA PRO A 97 -24.61 -12.24 -0.93
C PRO A 97 -24.38 -11.45 -2.22
N LYS A 98 -23.14 -11.46 -2.70
CA LYS A 98 -22.71 -10.84 -3.94
C LYS A 98 -22.77 -11.81 -5.11
N LYS A 99 -23.26 -11.35 -6.26
CA LYS A 99 -23.18 -12.03 -7.54
C LYS A 99 -22.09 -11.40 -8.40
N LEU A 100 -21.21 -12.24 -8.92
CA LEU A 100 -20.11 -11.81 -9.80
C LEU A 100 -20.38 -12.24 -11.23
N THR A 101 -20.19 -11.32 -12.17
CA THR A 101 -20.31 -11.59 -13.62
C THR A 101 -19.15 -10.99 -14.37
N LEU A 102 -18.79 -11.57 -15.52
CA LEU A 102 -17.77 -11.01 -16.41
C LEU A 102 -18.45 -10.28 -17.57
N VAL A 103 -18.21 -8.97 -17.68
CA VAL A 103 -18.72 -8.14 -18.79
C VAL A 103 -17.53 -7.41 -19.42
N ASN A 104 -17.29 -7.61 -20.71
CA ASN A 104 -16.16 -7.03 -21.44
C ASN A 104 -14.78 -7.27 -20.77
N GLY A 105 -14.59 -8.46 -20.17
CA GLY A 105 -13.35 -8.83 -19.49
C GLY A 105 -13.15 -8.20 -18.10
N GLN A 106 -14.12 -7.44 -17.58
CA GLN A 106 -14.11 -6.85 -16.25
C GLN A 106 -15.12 -7.55 -15.33
N VAL A 107 -14.74 -7.78 -14.07
CA VAL A 107 -15.63 -8.37 -13.06
C VAL A 107 -16.60 -7.30 -12.57
N GLN A 108 -17.90 -7.60 -12.66
CA GLN A 108 -18.99 -6.76 -12.15
C GLN A 108 -19.59 -7.43 -10.91
N ILE A 109 -19.71 -6.66 -9.83
CA ILE A 109 -20.21 -7.11 -8.53
C ILE A 109 -21.59 -6.47 -8.30
N GLN A 110 -22.59 -7.30 -8.00
CA GLN A 110 -23.95 -6.84 -7.69
C GLN A 110 -24.49 -7.62 -6.49
N ASP A 111 -25.44 -7.04 -5.76
CA ASP A 111 -26.15 -7.81 -4.73
C ASP A 111 -27.09 -8.84 -5.38
N TYR A 112 -27.23 -9.99 -4.73
CA TYR A 112 -28.35 -10.87 -5.02
C TYR A 112 -29.67 -10.12 -4.78
N PRO A 113 -30.71 -10.34 -5.62
CA PRO A 113 -31.99 -9.70 -5.40
C PRO A 113 -32.55 -10.02 -4.01
N ALA A 114 -33.11 -9.00 -3.37
CA ALA A 114 -33.75 -9.17 -2.09
C ALA A 114 -35.02 -10.04 -2.21
N PRO A 115 -35.19 -11.11 -1.41
CA PRO A 115 -36.45 -11.85 -1.33
C PRO A 115 -37.52 -10.97 -0.71
N SER A 116 -38.77 -11.11 -1.15
CA SER A 116 -39.88 -10.41 -0.49
C SER A 116 -40.44 -11.29 0.63
N PHE A 117 -41.01 -10.67 1.66
CA PHE A 117 -41.61 -11.43 2.77
C PHE A 117 -42.82 -12.28 2.34
N THR A 118 -43.53 -11.87 1.28
CA THR A 118 -44.65 -12.63 0.71
C THR A 118 -44.22 -13.62 -0.38
N TYR A 119 -42.94 -13.62 -0.77
CA TYR A 119 -42.37 -14.53 -1.74
C TYR A 119 -40.87 -14.72 -1.46
N ALA A 120 -40.57 -15.41 -0.36
CA ALA A 120 -39.20 -15.75 0.01
C ALA A 120 -38.78 -17.05 -0.68
N TRP A 121 -37.56 -17.12 -1.19
CA TRP A 121 -37.09 -18.33 -1.86
C TRP A 121 -36.63 -19.37 -0.84
N ARG A 122 -36.91 -20.65 -1.11
CA ARG A 122 -36.31 -21.78 -0.39
C ARG A 122 -34.82 -21.92 -0.70
N ASN A 123 -34.32 -21.37 -1.79
CA ASN A 123 -32.88 -21.20 -1.96
C ASN A 123 -32.65 -19.87 -2.69
N GLY A 124 -32.04 -18.91 -2.01
CA GLY A 124 -31.80 -17.58 -2.55
C GLY A 124 -30.79 -17.55 -3.70
N PHE A 125 -29.84 -18.49 -3.74
CA PHE A 125 -28.83 -18.58 -4.81
C PHE A 125 -29.44 -19.08 -6.11
N THR A 126 -30.23 -20.16 -6.05
CA THR A 126 -30.92 -20.71 -7.24
C THR A 126 -32.28 -20.07 -7.50
N ARG A 127 -32.78 -19.24 -6.58
CA ARG A 127 -34.12 -18.64 -6.56
C ARG A 127 -35.25 -19.67 -6.68
N ALA A 128 -35.00 -20.88 -6.16
CA ALA A 128 -35.92 -22.00 -6.27
C ALA A 128 -36.98 -21.97 -5.16
N GLY A 129 -38.24 -22.21 -5.54
CA GLY A 129 -39.39 -22.43 -4.65
C GLY A 129 -39.76 -21.22 -3.77
N GLY A 130 -40.84 -20.50 -4.09
CA GLY A 130 -41.31 -19.37 -3.28
C GLY A 130 -42.27 -19.78 -2.16
N ILE A 131 -42.12 -19.19 -0.97
CA ILE A 131 -43.06 -19.30 0.15
C ILE A 131 -43.52 -17.91 0.61
N ASP A 132 -44.81 -17.79 0.96
CA ASP A 132 -45.36 -16.60 1.59
C ASP A 132 -45.17 -16.69 3.12
N LEU A 133 -44.17 -15.98 3.66
CA LEU A 133 -43.85 -16.01 5.10
C LEU A 133 -44.91 -15.30 5.96
N SER A 134 -45.82 -14.54 5.34
CA SER A 134 -46.94 -13.91 6.04
C SER A 134 -48.06 -14.89 6.38
N ARG A 135 -48.07 -16.09 5.77
CA ARG A 135 -49.15 -17.08 5.90
C ARG A 135 -48.61 -18.51 5.99
N ASN A 136 -48.99 -19.24 7.04
CA ASN A 136 -48.71 -20.67 7.18
C ASN A 136 -47.21 -21.07 7.09
N TYR A 137 -46.28 -20.20 7.50
CA TYR A 137 -44.86 -20.54 7.67
C TYR A 137 -44.69 -21.67 8.69
N LYS A 138 -43.77 -22.59 8.35
CA LYS A 138 -43.33 -23.70 9.19
C LYS A 138 -41.82 -23.66 9.37
N VAL A 139 -41.39 -24.02 10.58
CA VAL A 139 -39.97 -24.07 10.94
C VAL A 139 -39.29 -25.17 10.12
N THR A 140 -38.27 -24.79 9.35
CA THR A 140 -37.46 -25.75 8.58
C THR A 140 -36.63 -26.60 9.54
N VAL A 141 -36.57 -27.91 9.31
CA VAL A 141 -35.67 -28.84 10.01
C VAL A 141 -34.57 -29.30 9.07
N GLU A 142 -34.92 -29.61 7.81
CA GLU A 142 -33.99 -30.06 6.78
C GLU A 142 -34.47 -29.61 5.39
N TYR A 143 -33.52 -29.21 4.54
CA TYR A 143 -33.77 -28.81 3.16
C TYR A 143 -32.56 -29.14 2.28
N GLY A 144 -32.78 -29.75 1.11
CA GLY A 144 -31.76 -29.92 0.07
C GLY A 144 -31.32 -31.34 -0.26
N ARG A 145 -31.85 -32.39 0.41
CA ARG A 145 -31.53 -33.81 0.12
C ARG A 145 -32.55 -34.52 -0.80
N GLY A 146 -33.27 -33.78 -1.63
CA GLY A 146 -34.37 -34.33 -2.43
C GLY A 146 -35.70 -34.52 -1.68
N TYR A 147 -35.74 -34.21 -0.39
CA TYR A 147 -36.97 -34.03 0.40
C TYR A 147 -36.79 -32.86 1.40
N ASP A 148 -37.91 -32.30 1.84
CA ASP A 148 -37.95 -31.22 2.84
C ASP A 148 -38.59 -31.76 4.12
N ARG A 149 -37.98 -31.45 5.28
CA ARG A 149 -38.55 -31.76 6.59
C ARG A 149 -38.86 -30.47 7.34
N GLU A 150 -40.10 -30.34 7.78
CA GLU A 150 -40.59 -29.21 8.57
C GLU A 150 -41.02 -29.70 9.95
N SER A 151 -40.92 -28.83 10.94
CA SER A 151 -41.36 -29.10 12.32
C SER A 151 -42.88 -29.26 12.41
N THR A 152 -43.36 -30.01 13.40
CA THR A 152 -44.79 -30.07 13.72
C THR A 152 -45.29 -28.86 14.52
N ILE A 153 -44.43 -27.88 14.82
CA ILE A 153 -44.85 -26.61 15.43
C ILE A 153 -45.94 -25.96 14.56
N ARG A 154 -47.02 -25.50 15.20
CA ARG A 154 -48.22 -25.01 14.52
C ARG A 154 -47.89 -23.95 13.46
N PRO A 155 -48.30 -24.13 12.19
CA PRO A 155 -48.08 -23.15 11.14
C PRO A 155 -48.74 -21.81 11.45
N ALA A 156 -48.06 -20.71 11.10
CA ALA A 156 -48.55 -19.35 11.34
C ALA A 156 -47.79 -18.33 10.47
N ALA A 157 -48.11 -17.05 10.57
CA ALA A 157 -47.20 -16.00 10.08
C ALA A 157 -45.82 -16.15 10.77
N ALA A 158 -44.74 -15.81 10.06
CA ALA A 158 -43.36 -15.99 10.54
C ALA A 158 -43.16 -15.50 11.98
N PHE A 159 -42.45 -16.31 12.75
CA PHE A 159 -42.30 -16.14 14.18
C PHE A 159 -40.94 -16.65 14.66
N TYR A 160 -40.56 -16.23 15.85
CA TYR A 160 -39.45 -16.77 16.62
C TYR A 160 -39.82 -16.83 18.10
N TYR A 161 -39.06 -17.59 18.88
CA TYR A 161 -39.21 -17.67 20.32
C TYR A 161 -38.01 -17.01 21.02
N GLU A 162 -38.29 -16.24 22.07
CA GLU A 162 -37.30 -15.52 22.87
C GLU A 162 -37.21 -16.15 24.26
N PHE A 163 -35.99 -16.45 24.74
CA PHE A 163 -35.75 -17.02 26.06
C PHE A 163 -35.80 -15.94 27.14
N THR A 164 -36.58 -16.14 28.21
CA THR A 164 -36.84 -15.09 29.22
C THR A 164 -36.01 -15.17 30.51
N GLY A 165 -35.06 -16.11 30.62
CA GLY A 165 -33.94 -16.05 31.58
C GLY A 165 -34.25 -15.96 33.09
N SER A 166 -35.45 -16.28 33.57
CA SER A 166 -35.81 -16.20 35.00
C SER A 166 -35.18 -17.33 35.86
N SER A 167 -35.21 -17.18 37.19
CA SER A 167 -34.51 -18.05 38.16
C SER A 167 -34.91 -19.53 38.20
N ASN A 168 -35.96 -19.95 37.46
CA ASN A 168 -36.38 -21.34 37.29
C ASN A 168 -36.35 -21.81 35.82
N CYS A 169 -35.67 -21.07 34.94
CA CYS A 169 -35.70 -21.32 33.50
C CYS A 169 -34.46 -22.03 32.96
N SER A 170 -34.67 -23.17 32.28
CA SER A 170 -33.67 -23.86 31.48
C SER A 170 -33.97 -23.74 29.98
N ARG A 171 -32.95 -23.87 29.12
CA ARG A 171 -33.10 -23.81 27.66
C ARG A 171 -33.95 -24.95 27.07
N THR A 172 -34.20 -26.00 27.84
CA THR A 172 -35.04 -27.15 27.46
C THR A 172 -36.45 -27.09 28.05
N ASN A 173 -36.78 -26.03 28.78
CA ASN A 173 -38.13 -25.84 29.34
C ASN A 173 -38.96 -24.94 28.42
N GLN A 174 -39.99 -25.49 27.79
CA GLN A 174 -40.84 -24.76 26.83
C GLN A 174 -41.55 -23.54 27.44
N ASN A 175 -41.82 -23.55 28.76
CA ASN A 175 -42.48 -22.45 29.45
C ASN A 175 -41.60 -21.20 29.61
N CYS A 176 -40.31 -21.32 29.30
CA CYS A 176 -39.32 -20.23 29.40
C CYS A 176 -39.14 -19.44 28.10
N TYR A 177 -39.99 -19.72 27.11
CA TYR A 177 -39.90 -19.13 25.79
C TYR A 177 -41.18 -18.36 25.47
N THR A 178 -41.03 -17.10 25.07
CA THR A 178 -42.14 -16.26 24.62
C THR A 178 -42.16 -16.22 23.10
N ARG A 179 -43.32 -16.51 22.50
CA ARG A 179 -43.49 -16.42 21.05
C ARG A 179 -43.56 -14.96 20.63
N ARG A 180 -42.74 -14.58 19.65
CA ARG A 180 -42.74 -13.26 19.01
C ARG A 180 -43.11 -13.40 17.54
N SER A 181 -44.02 -12.55 17.07
CA SER A 181 -44.28 -12.40 15.64
C SER A 181 -43.20 -11.52 15.02
N VAL A 182 -42.81 -11.81 13.78
CA VAL A 182 -41.87 -10.97 13.02
C VAL A 182 -42.54 -9.62 12.74
N SER A 183 -41.96 -8.53 13.25
CA SER A 183 -42.49 -7.16 13.04
C SER A 183 -42.29 -6.70 11.60
N THR A 184 -42.96 -5.61 11.18
CA THR A 184 -42.85 -5.08 9.81
C THR A 184 -41.40 -4.72 9.47
N GLU A 185 -40.65 -4.17 10.42
CA GLU A 185 -39.25 -3.80 10.31
C GLU A 185 -38.34 -5.03 10.16
N GLN A 186 -38.73 -6.16 10.75
CA GLN A 186 -37.96 -7.42 10.71
C GLN A 186 -38.24 -8.27 9.47
N ARG A 187 -39.30 -7.96 8.69
CA ARG A 187 -39.75 -8.80 7.57
C ARG A 187 -38.68 -9.02 6.50
N GLN A 188 -37.99 -7.96 6.09
CA GLN A 188 -36.94 -8.08 5.08
C GLN A 188 -35.78 -8.93 5.60
N ASN A 189 -35.37 -8.68 6.85
CA ASN A 189 -34.29 -9.41 7.50
C ASN A 189 -34.61 -10.91 7.66
N PHE A 190 -35.85 -11.23 8.04
CA PHE A 190 -36.32 -12.62 8.11
C PHE A 190 -36.37 -13.29 6.74
N ALA A 191 -36.80 -12.58 5.69
CA ALA A 191 -36.80 -13.11 4.33
C ALA A 191 -35.38 -13.38 3.81
N ASN A 192 -34.42 -12.51 4.16
CA ASN A 192 -33.00 -12.70 3.86
C ASN A 192 -32.46 -13.94 4.58
N TRP A 193 -32.65 -14.04 5.90
CA TRP A 193 -32.27 -15.21 6.69
C TRP A 193 -32.86 -16.50 6.10
N TYR A 194 -34.16 -16.50 5.83
CA TYR A 194 -34.85 -17.66 5.29
C TYR A 194 -34.22 -18.09 3.96
N SER A 195 -33.97 -17.15 3.04
CA SER A 195 -33.52 -17.49 1.69
C SER A 195 -32.03 -17.83 1.61
N PHE A 196 -31.19 -17.25 2.47
CA PHE A 196 -29.73 -17.31 2.34
C PHE A 196 -28.98 -17.90 3.55
N TYR A 197 -29.63 -18.16 4.68
CA TYR A 197 -28.91 -18.55 5.92
C TYR A 197 -29.55 -19.68 6.72
N ARG A 198 -30.80 -20.05 6.45
CA ARG A 198 -31.57 -20.92 7.37
C ARG A 198 -31.02 -22.34 7.54
N THR A 199 -30.23 -22.85 6.59
CA THR A 199 -29.57 -24.15 6.69
C THR A 199 -28.06 -23.96 6.83
N ARG A 200 -27.36 -24.97 7.36
CA ARG A 200 -25.89 -24.95 7.47
C ARG A 200 -25.24 -24.66 6.12
N ALA A 201 -25.68 -25.32 5.05
CA ALA A 201 -25.19 -25.07 3.69
C ALA A 201 -25.43 -23.63 3.22
N LEU A 202 -26.66 -23.11 3.36
CA LEU A 202 -26.97 -21.75 2.92
C LEU A 202 -26.15 -20.71 3.69
N ALA A 203 -26.04 -20.85 5.02
CA ALA A 203 -25.20 -19.98 5.84
C ALA A 203 -23.73 -20.04 5.41
N THR A 204 -23.21 -21.24 5.14
CA THR A 204 -21.84 -21.49 4.63
C THR A 204 -21.59 -20.76 3.32
N GLN A 205 -22.47 -20.98 2.33
CA GLN A 205 -22.38 -20.36 1.02
C GLN A 205 -22.39 -18.84 1.13
N THR A 206 -23.29 -18.29 1.95
CA THR A 206 -23.41 -16.84 2.11
C THR A 206 -22.23 -16.23 2.85
N ALA A 207 -21.73 -16.88 3.91
CA ALA A 207 -20.59 -16.37 4.66
C ALA A 207 -19.29 -16.42 3.84
N ALA A 208 -19.02 -17.53 3.15
CA ALA A 208 -17.90 -17.63 2.23
C ALA A 208 -18.02 -16.61 1.09
N ASN A 209 -19.22 -16.37 0.56
CA ASN A 209 -19.44 -15.37 -0.49
C ASN A 209 -19.08 -13.97 0.00
N LEU A 210 -19.60 -13.59 1.17
CA LEU A 210 -19.37 -12.28 1.79
C LEU A 210 -17.92 -12.04 2.21
N ALA A 211 -17.16 -13.09 2.52
CA ALA A 211 -15.75 -12.96 2.86
C ALA A 211 -14.82 -12.97 1.63
N PHE A 212 -15.09 -13.83 0.64
CA PHE A 212 -14.23 -13.96 -0.52
C PHE A 212 -14.40 -12.81 -1.53
N TYR A 213 -15.53 -12.07 -1.51
CA TYR A 213 -15.69 -10.98 -2.49
C TYR A 213 -14.79 -9.80 -2.16
N SER A 214 -14.43 -9.61 -0.89
CA SER A 214 -13.50 -8.57 -0.45
C SER A 214 -12.03 -8.94 -0.63
N LEU A 215 -11.72 -10.15 -1.09
CA LEU A 215 -10.34 -10.57 -1.33
C LEU A 215 -9.70 -9.72 -2.45
N PRO A 216 -8.43 -9.32 -2.28
CA PRO A 216 -7.67 -8.72 -3.35
C PRO A 216 -7.35 -9.75 -4.44
N GLU A 217 -7.03 -9.25 -5.64
CA GLU A 217 -6.73 -10.10 -6.79
C GLU A 217 -5.35 -10.77 -6.73
N ASN A 218 -4.50 -10.40 -5.76
CA ASN A 218 -3.15 -10.90 -5.56
C ASN A 218 -3.06 -12.15 -4.65
N ILE A 219 -4.10 -12.99 -4.63
CA ILE A 219 -4.15 -14.28 -3.91
C ILE A 219 -4.44 -15.38 -4.92
N ARG A 220 -3.96 -16.61 -4.67
CA ARG A 220 -4.25 -17.78 -5.50
C ARG A 220 -5.25 -18.68 -4.82
N VAL A 221 -6.28 -19.12 -5.54
CA VAL A 221 -7.35 -19.94 -4.95
C VAL A 221 -7.56 -21.22 -5.75
N SER A 222 -7.66 -22.33 -5.02
CA SER A 222 -8.15 -23.63 -5.48
C SER A 222 -9.17 -24.15 -4.45
N TRP A 223 -10.12 -24.96 -4.89
CA TRP A 223 -11.22 -25.41 -4.04
C TRP A 223 -11.57 -26.88 -4.26
N GLN A 224 -12.22 -27.48 -3.27
CA GLN A 224 -12.79 -28.83 -3.35
C GLN A 224 -14.02 -28.99 -2.42
N MET A 225 -14.73 -30.08 -2.62
CA MET A 225 -15.80 -30.61 -1.75
C MET A 225 -15.40 -31.98 -1.19
N LEU A 226 -16.20 -32.54 -0.27
CA LEU A 226 -15.90 -33.85 0.33
C LEU A 226 -16.37 -35.01 -0.55
N ASN A 227 -17.62 -34.96 -1.02
CA ASN A 227 -18.31 -36.08 -1.67
C ASN A 227 -18.44 -35.93 -3.18
N ASN A 228 -18.74 -34.72 -3.67
CA ASN A 228 -19.05 -34.48 -5.08
C ASN A 228 -17.94 -35.02 -6.00
N SER A 229 -18.24 -36.06 -6.78
CA SER A 229 -17.24 -36.75 -7.63
C SER A 229 -16.62 -35.86 -8.71
N SER A 230 -17.27 -34.76 -9.08
CA SER A 230 -16.75 -33.76 -10.01
C SER A 230 -15.92 -32.67 -9.31
N CYS A 231 -15.89 -32.64 -7.97
CA CYS A 231 -15.23 -31.61 -7.17
C CYS A 231 -14.47 -32.14 -5.94
N ASN A 232 -14.22 -33.44 -5.85
CA ASN A 232 -13.51 -34.07 -4.74
C ASN A 232 -11.99 -34.18 -5.00
N GLN A 233 -11.45 -33.31 -5.85
CA GLN A 233 -10.03 -33.17 -6.13
C GLN A 233 -9.68 -31.70 -6.30
N MET A 234 -8.51 -31.29 -5.80
CA MET A 234 -7.96 -29.96 -6.09
C MET A 234 -7.21 -29.97 -7.43
N GLY A 235 -7.34 -28.87 -8.16
CA GLY A 235 -6.64 -28.65 -9.43
C GLY A 235 -6.98 -29.66 -10.51
N SER A 236 -8.27 -29.79 -10.82
CA SER A 236 -8.84 -30.61 -11.89
C SER A 236 -9.65 -29.75 -12.87
N GLY A 237 -9.62 -30.08 -14.17
CA GLY A 237 -10.27 -29.28 -15.20
C GLY A 237 -11.43 -30.02 -15.87
N SER A 238 -12.66 -29.57 -15.64
CA SER A 238 -13.71 -29.65 -16.66
C SER A 238 -14.52 -28.35 -16.66
N SER A 239 -14.71 -27.76 -17.84
CA SER A 239 -15.59 -26.60 -18.07
C SER A 239 -17.09 -26.93 -17.90
N TYR A 240 -17.40 -28.15 -17.47
CA TYR A 240 -18.73 -28.72 -17.36
C TYR A 240 -18.86 -29.42 -15.99
N GLY A 241 -19.98 -29.17 -15.30
CA GLY A 241 -20.26 -29.67 -13.95
C GLY A 241 -20.22 -28.57 -12.87
N ASN A 242 -20.75 -28.86 -11.69
CA ASN A 242 -20.92 -27.87 -10.60
C ASN A 242 -19.59 -27.38 -9.97
N CYS A 243 -18.44 -27.97 -10.30
CA CYS A 243 -17.13 -27.61 -9.73
C CYS A 243 -16.40 -26.48 -10.46
N PHE A 244 -16.73 -26.26 -11.74
CA PHE A 244 -15.98 -25.36 -12.64
C PHE A 244 -14.47 -25.69 -12.69
N ASN A 245 -13.69 -24.84 -13.36
CA ASN A 245 -12.23 -24.99 -13.38
C ASN A 245 -11.66 -24.57 -12.01
N ASN A 246 -11.21 -25.55 -11.23
CA ASN A 246 -10.63 -25.36 -9.89
C ASN A 246 -9.10 -25.51 -9.87
N TYR A 247 -8.42 -25.36 -11.00
CA TYR A 247 -6.96 -25.19 -11.00
C TYR A 247 -6.57 -24.00 -10.12
N LEU A 248 -5.48 -24.13 -9.37
CA LEU A 248 -4.93 -23.01 -8.63
C LEU A 248 -4.54 -21.91 -9.62
N ARG A 249 -5.14 -20.73 -9.47
CA ARG A 249 -4.88 -19.53 -10.28
C ARG A 249 -5.00 -18.29 -9.41
N ASP A 250 -4.45 -17.18 -9.90
CA ASP A 250 -4.68 -15.86 -9.33
C ASP A 250 -6.21 -15.56 -9.30
N PHE A 251 -6.69 -14.96 -8.22
CA PHE A 251 -8.12 -14.80 -7.93
C PHE A 251 -8.74 -13.60 -8.64
N ASN A 252 -8.64 -13.58 -9.97
CA ASN A 252 -9.13 -12.51 -10.83
C ASN A 252 -9.96 -13.04 -12.01
N GLY A 253 -10.54 -12.11 -12.78
CA GLY A 253 -11.23 -12.39 -14.04
C GLY A 253 -12.21 -13.56 -13.98
N GLN A 254 -12.08 -14.49 -14.95
CA GLN A 254 -12.96 -15.66 -15.05
C GLN A 254 -12.78 -16.64 -13.89
N HIS A 255 -11.57 -16.76 -13.32
CA HIS A 255 -11.31 -17.69 -12.22
C HIS A 255 -12.08 -17.29 -10.95
N ARG A 256 -12.08 -16.00 -10.65
CA ARG A 256 -12.90 -15.43 -9.57
C ARG A 256 -14.39 -15.71 -9.80
N VAL A 257 -14.89 -15.48 -11.01
CA VAL A 257 -16.30 -15.79 -11.35
C VAL A 257 -16.61 -17.28 -11.20
N ASN A 258 -15.69 -18.17 -11.59
CA ASN A 258 -15.86 -19.62 -11.43
C ASN A 258 -16.00 -20.03 -9.96
N PHE A 259 -15.19 -19.46 -9.07
CA PHE A 259 -15.28 -19.74 -7.63
C PHE A 259 -16.65 -19.36 -7.05
N PHE A 260 -17.17 -18.18 -7.42
CA PHE A 260 -18.50 -17.74 -6.95
C PHE A 260 -19.62 -18.59 -7.53
N ASN A 261 -19.53 -18.97 -8.81
CA ASN A 261 -20.50 -19.87 -9.41
C ASN A 261 -20.45 -21.27 -8.78
N TRP A 262 -19.27 -21.78 -8.42
CA TRP A 262 -19.11 -23.03 -7.68
C TRP A 262 -19.79 -22.93 -6.31
N LEU A 263 -19.52 -21.85 -5.58
CA LEU A 263 -20.08 -21.62 -4.25
C LEU A 263 -21.61 -21.60 -4.25
N GLU A 264 -22.23 -21.10 -5.32
CA GLU A 264 -23.70 -21.07 -5.47
C GLU A 264 -24.34 -22.45 -5.70
N ASN A 265 -23.57 -23.43 -6.20
CA ASN A 265 -24.06 -24.73 -6.65
C ASN A 265 -23.71 -25.90 -5.70
N LEU A 266 -23.63 -25.63 -4.40
CA LEU A 266 -23.34 -26.64 -3.38
C LEU A 266 -24.49 -27.67 -3.27
N SER A 267 -24.19 -28.94 -3.55
CA SER A 267 -25.10 -30.08 -3.37
C SER A 267 -24.81 -30.76 -2.02
N VAL A 268 -25.82 -31.04 -1.20
CA VAL A 268 -25.63 -31.65 0.13
C VAL A 268 -25.99 -33.14 0.14
N GLU A 269 -25.01 -34.02 0.05
CA GLU A 269 -25.19 -35.47 0.00
C GLU A 269 -23.97 -36.24 0.54
N GLY A 270 -24.17 -37.52 0.91
CA GLY A 270 -23.08 -38.38 1.35
C GLY A 270 -22.63 -38.15 2.80
N GLY A 271 -21.43 -38.65 3.11
CA GLY A 271 -20.83 -38.62 4.45
C GLY A 271 -19.85 -37.47 4.65
N THR A 272 -19.03 -37.51 5.70
CA THR A 272 -18.10 -36.40 6.06
C THR A 272 -16.64 -36.86 6.12
N PRO A 273 -16.02 -37.24 4.98
CA PRO A 273 -14.64 -37.74 4.92
C PRO A 273 -13.60 -36.60 4.98
N LEU A 274 -13.54 -35.88 6.12
CA LEU A 274 -12.68 -34.70 6.29
C LEU A 274 -11.18 -35.04 6.21
N ARG A 275 -10.77 -36.18 6.77
CA ARG A 275 -9.34 -36.56 6.82
C ARG A 275 -8.82 -36.84 5.43
N ARG A 276 -9.62 -37.51 4.59
CA ARG A 276 -9.32 -37.70 3.17
C ARG A 276 -9.27 -36.37 2.41
N ALA A 277 -10.15 -35.42 2.71
CA ALA A 277 -10.15 -34.11 2.05
C ALA A 277 -8.92 -33.27 2.43
N MET A 278 -8.53 -33.25 3.70
CA MET A 278 -7.29 -32.60 4.16
C MET A 278 -6.04 -33.26 3.54
N THR A 279 -6.02 -34.59 3.44
CA THR A 279 -4.94 -35.33 2.75
C THR A 279 -4.77 -34.83 1.31
N ARG A 280 -5.87 -34.64 0.56
CA ARG A 280 -5.79 -34.10 -0.80
C ARG A 280 -5.25 -32.66 -0.84
N ALA A 281 -5.55 -31.83 0.16
CA ALA A 281 -5.05 -30.47 0.24
C ALA A 281 -3.54 -30.43 0.53
N GLY A 282 -3.08 -31.26 1.47
CA GLY A 282 -1.66 -31.37 1.79
C GLY A 282 -0.84 -32.00 0.64
N ASP A 283 -1.33 -33.08 0.02
CA ASP A 283 -0.66 -33.72 -1.12
C ASP A 283 -0.62 -32.82 -2.37
N PHE A 284 -1.58 -31.91 -2.51
CA PHE A 284 -1.58 -30.93 -3.60
C PHE A 284 -0.34 -30.03 -3.58
N LEU A 285 0.23 -29.74 -2.39
CA LEU A 285 1.45 -28.95 -2.26
C LEU A 285 2.66 -29.59 -2.93
N ARG A 286 2.67 -30.92 -3.09
CA ARG A 286 3.78 -31.65 -3.71
C ARG A 286 3.78 -31.60 -5.24
N ARG A 287 2.75 -31.02 -5.87
CA ARG A 287 2.63 -30.99 -7.33
C ARG A 287 3.67 -30.05 -7.98
N THR A 288 4.17 -30.46 -9.14
CA THR A 288 5.11 -29.68 -9.96
C THR A 288 4.48 -29.23 -11.27
N GLY A 289 5.18 -28.38 -12.03
CA GLY A 289 4.74 -27.90 -13.33
C GLY A 289 3.82 -26.68 -13.28
N VAL A 290 3.24 -26.28 -14.41
CA VAL A 290 2.50 -25.00 -14.53
C VAL A 290 1.29 -24.90 -13.61
N ASN A 291 0.73 -26.03 -13.16
CA ASN A 291 -0.39 -26.05 -12.21
C ASN A 291 0.05 -26.33 -10.76
N GLY A 292 1.37 -26.38 -10.52
CA GLY A 292 1.94 -26.57 -9.19
C GLY A 292 1.75 -25.33 -8.31
N PRO A 293 1.68 -25.50 -6.98
CA PRO A 293 1.49 -24.40 -6.04
C PRO A 293 2.61 -23.36 -6.07
N TYR A 294 3.83 -23.76 -6.41
CA TYR A 294 5.01 -22.91 -6.38
C TYR A 294 5.38 -22.31 -7.74
N ALA A 295 4.62 -22.61 -8.80
CA ALA A 295 4.88 -22.10 -10.15
C ALA A 295 4.91 -20.56 -10.21
N TYR A 296 5.78 -20.00 -11.07
CA TYR A 296 5.87 -18.57 -11.36
C TYR A 296 4.49 -17.98 -11.70
N ARG A 297 3.86 -18.51 -12.76
CA ARG A 297 2.52 -18.13 -13.24
C ARG A 297 1.65 -19.38 -13.42
N PRO A 298 0.71 -19.64 -12.50
CA PRO A 298 -0.13 -20.81 -12.55
C PRO A 298 -0.93 -20.88 -13.84
N GLY A 299 -0.80 -22.00 -14.53
CA GLY A 299 -1.41 -22.26 -15.84
C GLY A 299 -0.59 -21.82 -17.04
N GLU A 300 0.49 -21.07 -16.85
CA GLU A 300 1.27 -20.48 -17.94
C GLU A 300 2.76 -20.86 -17.88
N GLN A 301 3.40 -20.69 -16.73
CA GLN A 301 4.85 -20.79 -16.59
C GLN A 301 5.25 -21.37 -15.23
N THR A 302 6.10 -22.40 -15.27
CA THR A 302 6.62 -23.07 -14.06
C THR A 302 7.77 -22.32 -13.43
N ALA A 303 8.87 -22.09 -14.17
CA ALA A 303 10.11 -21.54 -13.63
C ALA A 303 10.21 -20.00 -13.76
N PRO A 304 10.81 -19.29 -12.79
CA PRO A 304 11.32 -19.82 -11.51
C PRO A 304 10.18 -20.25 -10.58
N GLU A 305 10.35 -21.34 -9.83
CA GLU A 305 9.40 -21.68 -8.77
C GLU A 305 9.69 -20.81 -7.54
N TYR A 306 8.66 -20.24 -6.94
CA TYR A 306 8.76 -19.35 -5.79
C TYR A 306 8.59 -20.13 -4.50
N SER A 307 9.71 -20.50 -3.88
CA SER A 307 9.73 -21.38 -2.73
C SER A 307 9.32 -20.69 -1.42
N CYS A 308 9.42 -19.36 -1.33
CA CYS A 308 8.90 -18.56 -0.22
C CYS A 308 7.36 -18.45 -0.17
N ARG A 309 6.62 -19.18 -1.01
CA ARG A 309 5.15 -19.04 -1.12
C ARG A 309 4.41 -19.76 0.01
N GLY A 310 3.72 -19.00 0.84
CA GLY A 310 2.84 -19.54 1.88
C GLY A 310 1.64 -20.30 1.30
N SER A 311 1.27 -21.41 1.95
CA SER A 311 0.12 -22.22 1.56
C SER A 311 -0.82 -22.47 2.75
N TYR A 312 -2.08 -22.11 2.59
CA TYR A 312 -3.09 -22.11 3.63
C TYR A 312 -4.29 -22.95 3.22
N HIS A 313 -4.82 -23.73 4.16
CA HIS A 313 -6.01 -24.55 3.98
C HIS A 313 -7.14 -24.03 4.87
N ILE A 314 -8.30 -23.76 4.28
CA ILE A 314 -9.54 -23.48 5.01
C ILE A 314 -10.42 -24.72 4.93
N LEU A 315 -10.65 -25.35 6.08
CA LEU A 315 -11.53 -26.49 6.24
C LEU A 315 -12.79 -26.07 7.01
N MET A 316 -13.91 -26.02 6.32
CA MET A 316 -15.20 -25.73 6.95
C MET A 316 -16.07 -26.98 7.01
N THR A 317 -16.64 -27.25 8.18
CA THR A 317 -17.51 -28.41 8.46
C THR A 317 -18.48 -28.11 9.61
N ASP A 318 -19.40 -29.03 9.87
CA ASP A 318 -20.30 -29.00 11.01
C ASP A 318 -19.79 -29.79 12.25
N GLY A 319 -18.56 -30.32 12.20
CA GLY A 319 -17.83 -30.75 13.39
C GLY A 319 -17.56 -32.24 13.51
N LEU A 320 -18.19 -33.08 12.70
CA LEU A 320 -18.02 -34.54 12.74
C LEU A 320 -17.31 -35.05 11.49
N TRP A 321 -16.37 -35.96 11.66
CA TRP A 321 -15.80 -36.76 10.56
C TRP A 321 -16.09 -38.24 10.74
N ASN A 322 -16.23 -38.96 9.63
CA ASN A 322 -16.61 -40.37 9.60
C ASN A 322 -15.49 -41.29 9.10
N SER A 323 -15.78 -42.58 8.93
CA SER A 323 -14.79 -43.56 8.45
C SER A 323 -14.29 -43.24 7.05
N ASP A 324 -13.01 -42.87 6.96
CA ASP A 324 -12.28 -42.58 5.72
C ASP A 324 -10.79 -42.95 5.86
N SER A 325 -10.03 -42.86 4.77
CA SER A 325 -8.63 -43.26 4.70
C SER A 325 -7.67 -42.13 5.10
N ALA A 326 -6.96 -42.28 6.22
CA ALA A 326 -5.80 -41.47 6.60
C ALA A 326 -4.73 -42.38 7.22
N ASN A 327 -3.47 -42.25 6.79
CA ASN A 327 -2.37 -43.14 7.17
C ASN A 327 -1.10 -42.33 7.50
N VAL A 328 -1.15 -41.50 8.54
CA VAL A 328 -0.01 -40.70 9.03
C VAL A 328 0.50 -41.15 10.40
N GLY A 329 -0.19 -42.10 11.04
CA GLY A 329 0.06 -42.51 12.43
C GLY A 329 -0.32 -41.41 13.42
N ASN A 330 0.23 -41.50 14.63
CA ASN A 330 0.21 -40.38 15.58
C ASN A 330 1.40 -39.45 15.26
N ALA A 331 1.18 -38.48 14.39
CA ALA A 331 2.26 -37.63 13.88
C ALA A 331 2.77 -36.66 14.96
N ASP A 332 1.89 -36.18 15.84
CA ASP A 332 2.20 -35.17 16.84
C ASP A 332 2.82 -35.73 18.14
N SER A 333 2.88 -37.05 18.31
CA SER A 333 3.50 -37.68 19.49
C SER A 333 4.79 -38.42 19.20
N ASN A 334 5.23 -38.44 17.94
CA ASN A 334 6.49 -39.04 17.53
C ASN A 334 7.60 -37.98 17.43
N SER A 335 8.74 -38.24 18.09
CA SER A 335 9.94 -37.42 17.95
C SER A 335 10.47 -37.41 16.52
N ARG A 336 10.89 -36.23 16.04
CA ARG A 336 11.42 -36.04 14.69
C ARG A 336 12.34 -34.82 14.61
N THR A 337 13.18 -34.80 13.59
CA THR A 337 13.92 -33.58 13.19
C THR A 337 13.11 -32.86 12.10
N LEU A 338 12.91 -31.56 12.28
CA LEU A 338 12.25 -30.68 11.32
C LEU A 338 13.22 -30.23 10.21
N PRO A 339 12.72 -29.72 9.06
CA PRO A 339 13.57 -29.31 7.94
C PRO A 339 14.63 -28.25 8.28
N ASP A 340 14.34 -27.36 9.23
CA ASP A 340 15.29 -26.35 9.75
C ASP A 340 16.34 -26.93 10.73
N GLY A 341 16.33 -28.24 10.99
CA GLY A 341 17.21 -28.93 11.92
C GLY A 341 16.74 -28.93 13.38
N GLN A 342 15.62 -28.27 13.71
CA GLN A 342 15.08 -28.28 15.07
C GLN A 342 14.53 -29.67 15.42
N HIS A 343 14.76 -30.10 16.67
CA HIS A 343 14.28 -31.39 17.13
C HIS A 343 12.93 -31.24 17.85
N TYR A 344 11.89 -31.87 17.30
CA TYR A 344 10.61 -32.00 17.96
C TYR A 344 10.60 -33.18 18.93
N SER A 345 10.21 -32.92 20.18
CA SER A 345 9.84 -33.93 21.16
C SER A 345 8.38 -33.78 21.56
N SER A 346 7.68 -34.90 21.73
CA SER A 346 6.26 -34.94 22.12
C SER A 346 5.97 -34.03 23.31
N GLN A 347 5.19 -32.98 23.08
CA GLN A 347 4.92 -31.94 24.09
C GLN A 347 3.53 -31.34 23.94
N ALA A 348 2.99 -30.81 25.05
CA ALA A 348 1.78 -30.01 25.02
C ALA A 348 2.05 -28.64 24.35
N PRO A 349 1.06 -28.03 23.67
CA PRO A 349 -0.30 -28.51 23.46
C PRO A 349 -0.45 -29.43 22.22
N TYR A 350 0.64 -29.88 21.60
CA TYR A 350 0.57 -30.56 20.30
C TYR A 350 0.21 -32.04 20.39
N LYS A 351 0.67 -32.76 21.41
CA LYS A 351 0.50 -34.21 21.50
C LYS A 351 -0.91 -34.65 21.91
N ASP A 352 -1.37 -35.79 21.40
CA ASP A 352 -2.47 -36.58 21.97
C ASP A 352 -2.19 -38.10 21.99
N ASN A 353 -3.20 -38.92 22.28
CA ASN A 353 -3.07 -40.39 22.25
C ASN A 353 -3.78 -41.05 21.04
N ALA A 354 -4.42 -40.26 20.18
CA ALA A 354 -5.15 -40.77 19.03
C ALA A 354 -4.19 -40.98 17.84
N SER A 355 -4.66 -41.52 16.74
CA SER A 355 -3.82 -41.73 15.55
C SER A 355 -4.65 -41.57 14.29
N ASN A 356 -4.02 -41.03 13.24
CA ASN A 356 -4.67 -40.72 11.98
C ASN A 356 -5.87 -39.77 12.17
N THR A 357 -5.73 -38.77 13.03
CA THR A 357 -6.71 -37.70 13.26
C THR A 357 -6.49 -36.51 12.31
N LEU A 358 -7.37 -35.49 12.36
CA LEU A 358 -7.11 -34.22 11.68
C LEU A 358 -5.90 -33.52 12.28
N ALA A 359 -5.72 -33.59 13.61
CA ALA A 359 -4.55 -33.04 14.28
C ALA A 359 -3.23 -33.68 13.83
N ASP A 360 -3.23 -34.99 13.61
CA ASP A 360 -2.08 -35.71 13.06
C ASP A 360 -1.76 -35.27 11.63
N LEU A 361 -2.79 -35.16 10.77
CA LEU A 361 -2.61 -34.72 9.39
C LEU A 361 -2.09 -33.27 9.34
N ALA A 362 -2.67 -32.38 10.13
CA ALA A 362 -2.26 -31.00 10.23
C ALA A 362 -0.80 -30.87 10.69
N PHE A 363 -0.39 -31.62 11.72
CA PHE A 363 1.01 -31.66 12.15
C PHE A 363 1.92 -32.28 11.09
N HIS A 364 1.46 -33.33 10.39
CA HIS A 364 2.23 -33.97 9.32
C HIS A 364 2.53 -33.01 8.17
N TYR A 365 1.54 -32.27 7.67
CA TYR A 365 1.73 -31.33 6.56
C TYR A 365 2.35 -29.99 6.98
N TRP A 366 2.39 -29.69 8.28
CA TRP A 366 3.21 -28.59 8.82
C TRP A 366 4.67 -29.02 9.00
N ALA A 367 4.94 -30.19 9.58
CA ALA A 367 6.28 -30.61 10.00
C ALA A 367 7.16 -31.21 8.89
N ASN A 368 6.60 -31.47 7.70
CA ASN A 368 7.34 -31.99 6.56
C ASN A 368 7.40 -30.94 5.45
N ASP A 369 8.57 -30.81 4.84
CA ASP A 369 8.72 -30.05 3.61
C ASP A 369 7.98 -30.73 2.45
N ALA A 370 7.05 -29.98 1.85
CA ALA A 370 6.26 -30.41 0.72
C ALA A 370 7.03 -30.44 -0.59
N ARG A 371 8.11 -29.66 -0.73
CA ARG A 371 8.91 -29.53 -1.96
C ARG A 371 10.43 -29.48 -1.65
N PRO A 372 11.02 -30.62 -1.21
CA PRO A 372 12.46 -30.69 -0.91
C PRO A 372 13.38 -30.54 -2.14
N ASP A 373 12.80 -30.42 -3.33
CA ASP A 373 13.50 -30.14 -4.58
C ASP A 373 13.69 -28.64 -4.87
N ILE A 374 13.11 -27.74 -4.06
CA ILE A 374 13.34 -26.29 -4.12
C ILE A 374 13.84 -25.76 -2.75
N GLU A 375 14.37 -24.54 -2.70
CA GLU A 375 15.00 -24.00 -1.49
C GLU A 375 13.98 -23.56 -0.41
N ASP A 376 14.31 -23.73 0.87
CA ASP A 376 13.46 -23.31 2.00
C ASP A 376 13.58 -21.82 2.32
N ASN A 377 12.90 -20.98 1.52
CA ASN A 377 12.92 -19.51 1.63
C ASN A 377 11.62 -18.92 2.23
N LEU A 378 10.80 -19.69 2.96
CA LEU A 378 9.61 -19.15 3.61
C LEU A 378 10.00 -18.29 4.82
N ASN A 379 9.36 -17.12 4.95
CA ASN A 379 9.56 -16.25 6.10
C ASN A 379 8.73 -16.76 7.29
N PRO A 380 9.35 -16.95 8.47
CA PRO A 380 8.64 -17.26 9.70
C PRO A 380 7.57 -16.20 10.04
N PHE A 381 6.42 -16.64 10.54
CA PHE A 381 5.35 -15.79 11.04
C PHE A 381 5.37 -15.73 12.58
N ILE A 382 6.10 -14.77 13.15
CA ILE A 382 6.26 -14.64 14.61
C ILE A 382 5.45 -13.44 15.14
N THR A 383 4.23 -13.67 15.63
CA THR A 383 3.36 -12.63 16.19
C THR A 383 3.61 -12.36 17.68
N TYR A 384 4.16 -13.35 18.39
CA TYR A 384 4.42 -13.30 19.83
C TYR A 384 5.91 -13.60 20.09
N PRO A 385 6.79 -12.61 19.86
CA PRO A 385 8.22 -12.79 20.07
C PRO A 385 8.55 -12.92 21.57
N ASP A 386 9.47 -13.81 21.89
CA ASP A 386 10.07 -14.00 23.20
C ASP A 386 11.58 -14.19 23.05
N LYS A 387 12.28 -13.07 22.85
CA LYS A 387 13.74 -13.04 22.68
C LYS A 387 14.51 -13.59 23.88
N ALA A 388 13.87 -13.62 25.07
CA ALA A 388 14.48 -14.17 26.28
C ALA A 388 14.40 -15.70 26.30
N ASN A 389 13.44 -16.30 25.59
CA ASN A 389 13.27 -17.74 25.48
C ASN A 389 12.93 -18.16 24.03
N PRO A 390 13.94 -18.26 23.14
CA PRO A 390 13.73 -18.62 21.73
C PRO A 390 13.04 -19.98 21.53
N SER A 391 13.24 -20.92 22.46
CA SER A 391 12.55 -22.21 22.40
C SER A 391 11.05 -22.08 22.70
N ALA A 392 10.67 -21.22 23.64
CA ALA A 392 9.26 -20.95 23.92
C ALA A 392 8.61 -20.14 22.80
N GLU A 393 9.35 -19.23 22.15
CA GLU A 393 8.91 -18.51 20.96
C GLU A 393 8.60 -19.47 19.80
N TYR A 394 9.53 -20.40 19.51
CA TYR A 394 9.40 -21.38 18.42
C TYR A 394 8.20 -22.31 18.62
N TRP A 395 7.99 -22.80 19.85
CA TRP A 395 6.92 -23.75 20.16
C TRP A 395 5.61 -23.10 20.58
N ASN A 396 5.50 -21.77 20.58
CA ASN A 396 4.22 -21.09 20.78
C ASN A 396 3.35 -21.29 19.53
N PRO A 397 2.20 -21.97 19.61
CA PRO A 397 1.39 -22.29 18.42
C PRO A 397 0.78 -21.06 17.73
N ARG A 398 0.87 -19.88 18.37
CA ARG A 398 0.50 -18.60 17.74
C ARG A 398 1.54 -18.08 16.76
N ASN A 399 2.75 -18.61 16.83
CA ASN A 399 3.87 -18.35 15.93
C ASN A 399 4.02 -19.54 14.97
N ASP A 400 4.44 -19.25 13.74
CA ASP A 400 4.84 -20.26 12.77
C ASP A 400 6.32 -20.06 12.41
N PRO A 401 7.23 -20.86 12.98
CA PRO A 401 8.65 -20.70 12.74
C PRO A 401 9.12 -21.33 11.42
N ALA A 402 8.24 -22.03 10.69
CA ALA A 402 8.64 -22.85 9.55
C ALA A 402 9.15 -22.03 8.36
N THR A 403 10.34 -22.38 7.88
CA THR A 403 10.98 -21.79 6.69
C THR A 403 10.86 -22.67 5.43
N TRP A 404 10.26 -23.85 5.56
CA TRP A 404 10.08 -24.83 4.49
C TRP A 404 8.67 -24.81 3.92
N GLN A 405 8.45 -25.40 2.75
CA GLN A 405 7.11 -25.45 2.15
C GLN A 405 6.16 -26.34 2.97
N HIS A 406 5.12 -25.75 3.56
CA HIS A 406 4.20 -26.44 4.46
C HIS A 406 2.75 -25.94 4.33
N MET A 407 1.81 -26.60 5.03
CA MET A 407 0.39 -26.24 5.06
C MET A 407 -0.06 -25.75 6.45
N VAL A 408 -0.54 -24.52 6.53
CA VAL A 408 -1.22 -23.97 7.72
C VAL A 408 -2.73 -24.16 7.57
N THR A 409 -3.38 -24.78 8.56
CA THR A 409 -4.81 -25.14 8.47
C THR A 409 -5.68 -24.30 9.40
N TYR A 410 -6.67 -23.63 8.83
CA TYR A 410 -7.76 -22.98 9.55
C TYR A 410 -9.01 -23.85 9.51
N THR A 411 -9.59 -24.10 10.67
CA THR A 411 -10.78 -24.97 10.81
C THR A 411 -11.98 -24.16 11.28
N LEU A 412 -13.12 -24.34 10.61
CA LEU A 412 -14.39 -23.69 10.93
C LEU A 412 -15.44 -24.75 11.27
N GLY A 413 -16.03 -24.64 12.46
CA GLY A 413 -17.14 -25.47 12.92
C GLY A 413 -18.42 -24.67 13.12
N LEU A 414 -19.57 -25.25 12.77
CA LEU A 414 -20.89 -24.62 12.97
C LEU A 414 -21.55 -25.06 14.29
N GLY A 415 -21.82 -24.11 15.18
CA GLY A 415 -22.61 -24.33 16.40
C GLY A 415 -21.94 -25.23 17.45
N LEU A 416 -20.60 -25.27 17.50
CA LEU A 416 -19.85 -26.23 18.31
C LEU A 416 -19.62 -25.78 19.76
N THR A 417 -19.84 -24.50 20.09
CA THR A 417 -19.48 -23.93 21.40
C THR A 417 -20.17 -24.63 22.56
N THR A 418 -21.42 -25.05 22.36
CA THR A 418 -22.20 -25.77 23.38
C THR A 418 -21.76 -27.23 23.56
N THR A 419 -20.98 -27.77 22.62
CA THR A 419 -20.41 -29.12 22.67
C THR A 419 -18.99 -29.11 23.26
N LEU A 420 -18.26 -28.01 23.12
CA LEU A 420 -16.92 -27.79 23.64
C LEU A 420 -16.93 -27.39 25.13
N ILE A 421 -17.32 -28.32 26.00
CA ILE A 421 -17.50 -28.08 27.44
C ILE A 421 -16.28 -28.44 28.28
N SER A 422 -15.45 -29.39 27.85
CA SER A 422 -14.27 -29.85 28.58
C SER A 422 -13.30 -30.55 27.62
N PRO A 423 -12.23 -29.89 27.16
CA PRO A 423 -11.83 -28.51 27.48
C PRO A 423 -12.86 -27.47 27.03
N LYS A 424 -13.15 -26.48 27.87
CA LYS A 424 -14.17 -25.47 27.60
C LYS A 424 -13.71 -24.48 26.52
N TRP A 425 -14.51 -24.26 25.49
CA TRP A 425 -14.34 -23.18 24.52
C TRP A 425 -14.84 -21.84 25.07
N GLU A 426 -14.03 -20.79 24.95
CA GLU A 426 -14.38 -19.42 25.39
C GLU A 426 -14.19 -18.38 24.27
N GLY A 427 -14.49 -18.78 23.03
CA GLY A 427 -14.57 -17.85 21.88
C GLY A 427 -13.28 -17.59 21.13
N SER A 428 -12.16 -18.22 21.50
CA SER A 428 -10.88 -18.09 20.78
C SER A 428 -10.03 -19.36 20.91
N THR A 429 -9.24 -19.66 19.85
CA THR A 429 -8.33 -20.81 19.74
C THR A 429 -7.46 -21.00 20.98
N TYR A 430 -7.09 -19.90 21.65
CA TYR A 430 -6.14 -19.95 22.75
C TYR A 430 -6.72 -19.49 24.10
N ALA A 431 -8.04 -19.54 24.25
CA ALA A 431 -8.78 -19.19 25.47
C ALA A 431 -9.40 -20.43 26.15
N GLY A 432 -10.01 -20.23 27.33
CA GLY A 432 -10.69 -21.30 28.07
C GLY A 432 -9.77 -22.47 28.44
N GLY A 433 -10.28 -23.68 28.23
CA GLY A 433 -9.61 -24.94 28.58
C GLY A 433 -8.29 -25.21 27.85
N TYR A 434 -8.00 -24.50 26.75
CA TYR A 434 -6.71 -24.57 26.08
C TYR A 434 -5.55 -24.19 27.01
N LYS A 435 -5.73 -23.24 27.94
CA LYS A 435 -4.67 -22.85 28.89
C LYS A 435 -4.24 -23.99 29.79
N ASP A 436 -5.19 -24.85 30.17
CA ASP A 436 -4.91 -26.04 30.97
C ASP A 436 -4.28 -27.16 30.14
N ILE A 437 -4.63 -27.28 28.85
CA ILE A 437 -3.92 -28.17 27.91
C ILE A 437 -2.47 -27.72 27.72
N GLN A 438 -2.25 -26.44 27.44
CA GLN A 438 -0.91 -25.87 27.27
C GLN A 438 -0.03 -26.06 28.51
N ALA A 439 -0.62 -25.96 29.70
CA ALA A 439 0.06 -26.22 30.97
C ALA A 439 0.23 -27.72 31.31
N GLY A 440 -0.26 -28.63 30.46
CA GLY A 440 -0.22 -30.08 30.68
C GLY A 440 -1.15 -30.59 31.79
N ARG A 441 -2.14 -29.80 32.21
CA ARG A 441 -3.13 -30.17 33.25
C ARG A 441 -4.35 -30.88 32.68
N LEU A 442 -4.64 -30.69 31.39
CA LEU A 442 -5.68 -31.38 30.63
C LEU A 442 -5.07 -32.00 29.36
N ASN A 443 -5.67 -33.09 28.91
CA ASN A 443 -5.35 -33.70 27.61
C ASN A 443 -6.45 -33.40 26.61
N TRP A 444 -6.11 -33.40 25.31
CA TRP A 444 -7.11 -33.39 24.26
C TRP A 444 -8.03 -34.62 24.36
N PRO A 445 -9.35 -34.46 24.21
CA PRO A 445 -10.27 -35.60 24.12
C PRO A 445 -9.94 -36.47 22.91
N SER A 446 -9.84 -37.79 23.11
CA SER A 446 -9.48 -38.72 22.03
C SER A 446 -10.51 -38.70 20.91
N ALA A 447 -10.08 -38.33 19.71
CA ALA A 447 -10.88 -38.40 18.48
C ALA A 447 -10.94 -39.84 17.96
N ALA A 448 -12.03 -40.19 17.28
CA ALA A 448 -12.21 -41.51 16.66
C ALA A 448 -13.30 -41.43 15.57
N VAL A 449 -13.34 -42.45 14.71
CA VAL A 449 -14.40 -42.59 13.69
C VAL A 449 -15.78 -42.43 14.34
N ASP A 450 -16.60 -41.52 13.79
CA ASP A 450 -17.97 -41.25 14.23
C ASP A 450 -18.09 -40.83 15.72
N SER A 451 -17.03 -40.23 16.28
CA SER A 451 -16.99 -39.79 17.67
C SER A 451 -17.47 -38.35 17.86
N ALA A 452 -18.20 -38.11 18.95
CA ALA A 452 -18.56 -36.76 19.39
C ALA A 452 -17.34 -35.90 19.74
N ASN A 453 -16.17 -36.50 19.97
CA ASN A 453 -14.94 -35.77 20.28
C ASN A 453 -14.28 -35.15 19.03
N ASN A 454 -14.75 -35.45 17.81
CA ASN A 454 -14.16 -34.95 16.57
C ASN A 454 -14.20 -33.40 16.45
N VAL A 455 -15.07 -32.75 17.21
CA VAL A 455 -15.10 -31.29 17.35
C VAL A 455 -13.84 -30.73 18.02
N TYR A 456 -13.23 -31.47 18.94
CA TYR A 456 -11.96 -31.08 19.58
C TYR A 456 -10.77 -31.33 18.65
N ASP A 457 -10.87 -32.33 17.77
CA ASP A 457 -9.85 -32.62 16.76
C ASP A 457 -9.72 -31.48 15.74
N LEU A 458 -10.80 -30.80 15.38
CA LEU A 458 -10.73 -29.57 14.57
C LEU A 458 -9.94 -28.47 15.28
N TRP A 459 -10.22 -28.24 16.56
CA TRP A 459 -9.49 -27.27 17.36
C TRP A 459 -8.00 -27.63 17.47
N HIS A 460 -7.73 -28.90 17.73
CA HIS A 460 -6.37 -29.42 17.85
C HIS A 460 -5.61 -29.35 16.51
N ALA A 461 -6.25 -29.63 15.37
CA ALA A 461 -5.67 -29.49 14.03
C ALA A 461 -5.23 -28.07 13.68
N ALA A 462 -6.04 -27.06 14.05
CA ALA A 462 -5.63 -25.67 13.91
C ALA A 462 -4.37 -25.36 14.73
N VAL A 463 -4.30 -25.80 15.99
CA VAL A 463 -3.12 -25.62 16.85
C VAL A 463 -1.89 -26.33 16.26
N ASN A 464 -2.04 -27.57 15.80
CA ASN A 464 -0.95 -28.41 15.29
C ASN A 464 -0.30 -27.86 14.01
N SER A 465 -1.05 -27.14 13.19
CA SER A 465 -0.55 -26.50 11.97
C SER A 465 -0.33 -24.99 12.07
N ARG A 466 -0.42 -24.41 13.28
CA ARG A 466 -0.24 -22.95 13.54
C ARG A 466 -1.33 -22.05 12.96
N GLY A 467 -2.50 -22.62 12.67
CA GLY A 467 -3.69 -21.88 12.25
C GLY A 467 -4.59 -21.48 13.42
N GLU A 468 -5.87 -21.29 13.11
CA GLU A 468 -6.89 -20.94 14.10
C GLU A 468 -8.18 -21.75 13.90
N PHE A 469 -8.84 -22.04 15.02
CA PHE A 469 -10.13 -22.69 15.07
C PHE A 469 -11.22 -21.68 15.39
N PHE A 470 -12.33 -21.77 14.67
CA PHE A 470 -13.49 -20.94 14.89
C PHE A 470 -14.71 -21.83 15.07
N SER A 471 -15.40 -21.64 16.20
CA SER A 471 -16.76 -22.15 16.41
C SER A 471 -17.74 -21.01 16.15
N ALA A 472 -18.43 -21.05 15.01
CA ALA A 472 -19.42 -20.04 14.63
C ALA A 472 -20.81 -20.50 15.08
N ASP A 473 -21.34 -19.89 16.13
CA ASP A 473 -22.69 -20.15 16.64
C ASP A 473 -23.75 -19.26 15.99
N SER A 474 -23.36 -18.41 15.03
CA SER A 474 -24.30 -17.67 14.21
C SER A 474 -23.72 -17.40 12.82
N PRO A 475 -24.58 -17.15 11.81
CA PRO A 475 -24.09 -16.81 10.48
C PRO A 475 -23.22 -15.54 10.41
N ASP A 476 -23.40 -14.58 11.31
CA ASP A 476 -22.55 -13.37 11.36
C ASP A 476 -21.15 -13.69 11.92
N GLN A 477 -21.07 -14.57 12.93
CA GLN A 477 -19.79 -15.07 13.42
C GLN A 477 -19.05 -15.86 12.34
N LEU A 478 -19.79 -16.55 11.46
CA LEU A 478 -19.21 -17.26 10.33
C LEU A 478 -18.56 -16.30 9.33
N VAL A 479 -19.24 -15.19 8.99
CA VAL A 479 -18.68 -14.11 8.16
C VAL A 479 -17.42 -13.53 8.81
N ALA A 480 -17.51 -13.19 10.11
CA ALA A 480 -16.39 -12.63 10.86
C ALA A 480 -15.18 -13.58 10.92
N ALA A 481 -15.42 -14.89 11.07
CA ALA A 481 -14.38 -15.89 11.12
C ALA A 481 -13.65 -16.03 9.77
N PHE A 482 -14.38 -16.09 8.65
CA PHE A 482 -13.75 -16.09 7.33
C PHE A 482 -12.98 -14.78 7.06
N GLN A 483 -13.52 -13.63 7.46
CA GLN A 483 -12.81 -12.35 7.34
C GLN A 483 -11.52 -12.32 8.19
N ALA A 484 -11.56 -12.84 9.42
CA ALA A 484 -10.38 -12.94 10.28
C ALA A 484 -9.29 -13.83 9.67
N ILE A 485 -9.65 -14.99 9.13
CA ILE A 485 -8.72 -15.90 8.43
C ILE A 485 -8.08 -15.19 7.23
N VAL A 486 -8.90 -14.53 6.41
CA VAL A 486 -8.45 -13.82 5.22
C VAL A 486 -7.52 -12.64 5.56
N ASN A 487 -7.83 -11.88 6.60
CA ASN A 487 -7.00 -10.76 7.04
C ASN A 487 -5.64 -11.25 7.57
N ARG A 488 -5.61 -12.40 8.26
CA ARG A 488 -4.36 -13.01 8.72
C ARG A 488 -3.49 -13.51 7.56
N ILE A 489 -4.10 -14.15 6.57
CA ILE A 489 -3.39 -14.65 5.37
C ILE A 489 -2.85 -13.50 4.51
N SER A 490 -3.57 -12.38 4.43
CA SER A 490 -3.15 -11.17 3.69
C SER A 490 -2.24 -10.23 4.48
N GLY A 491 -2.05 -10.48 5.78
CA GLY A 491 -1.22 -9.70 6.70
C GLY A 491 0.14 -10.32 7.03
N GLY A 492 0.62 -11.30 6.26
CA GLY A 492 1.96 -11.88 6.45
C GLY A 492 3.06 -10.80 6.43
N PRO A 493 4.17 -10.98 7.18
CA PRO A 493 5.16 -9.96 7.41
C PRO A 493 6.00 -9.82 6.15
N LEU A 494 5.86 -8.68 5.48
CA LEU A 494 6.93 -8.18 4.63
C LEU A 494 7.59 -7.07 5.47
N PRO A 495 8.76 -7.31 6.06
CA PRO A 495 9.56 -6.26 6.70
C PRO A 495 10.19 -5.39 5.59
N ALA A 496 9.36 -4.74 4.80
CA ALA A 496 9.82 -3.79 3.82
C ALA A 496 9.74 -2.44 4.53
N SER A 497 10.85 -1.91 5.04
CA SER A 497 10.92 -0.49 5.44
C SER A 497 11.55 0.31 4.32
N ARG A 498 10.98 1.47 3.96
CA ARG A 498 11.68 2.53 3.20
C ARG A 498 12.09 3.59 4.20
N PRO A 499 13.31 3.55 4.75
CA PRO A 499 13.76 4.67 5.54
C PRO A 499 14.14 5.81 4.60
N ALA A 500 13.33 6.87 4.60
CA ALA A 500 13.77 8.15 4.07
C ALA A 500 14.72 8.79 5.09
N ILE A 501 15.86 9.30 4.62
CA ILE A 501 16.86 9.94 5.46
C ILE A 501 16.98 11.41 5.11
N SER A 502 16.96 12.28 6.12
CA SER A 502 17.45 13.64 6.00
C SER A 502 18.60 13.89 6.97
N SER A 503 19.63 14.60 6.52
CA SER A 503 20.79 14.93 7.33
C SER A 503 20.80 16.41 7.68
N SER A 504 21.12 16.74 8.93
CA SER A 504 21.38 18.11 9.35
C SER A 504 22.75 18.24 10.04
N LEU A 505 23.36 19.41 9.87
CA LEU A 505 24.60 19.79 10.54
C LEU A 505 24.27 20.71 11.72
N GLN A 506 24.74 20.35 12.91
CA GLN A 506 24.62 21.16 14.12
C GLN A 506 26.01 21.41 14.70
N GLU A 507 26.25 22.60 15.25
CA GLU A 507 27.46 22.88 16.03
C GLU A 507 27.29 22.29 17.44
N ASP A 508 28.34 21.65 17.95
CA ASP A 508 28.40 21.19 19.33
C ASP A 508 28.32 22.38 20.31
N ALA A 509 27.98 22.12 21.57
CA ALA A 509 27.78 23.14 22.61
C ALA A 509 29.02 24.04 22.86
N THR A 510 30.21 23.62 22.42
CA THR A 510 31.47 24.37 22.51
C THR A 510 31.75 25.24 21.28
N GLY A 511 31.02 25.06 20.17
CA GLY A 511 31.27 25.74 18.89
C GLY A 511 32.50 25.25 18.12
N ASP A 512 33.29 24.33 18.70
CA ASP A 512 34.57 23.87 18.14
C ASP A 512 34.44 22.64 17.21
N LYS A 513 33.31 21.93 17.25
CA LYS A 513 33.04 20.73 16.43
C LYS A 513 31.64 20.80 15.82
N GLN A 514 31.50 20.33 14.58
CA GLN A 514 30.18 20.08 13.99
C GLN A 514 29.77 18.62 14.23
N ILE A 515 28.63 18.41 14.89
CA ILE A 515 28.01 17.10 15.07
C ILE A 515 26.92 16.95 14.01
N ARG A 516 26.96 15.84 13.29
CA ARG A 516 25.98 15.50 12.26
C ARG A 516 24.84 14.70 12.85
N HIS A 517 23.63 15.00 12.40
CA HIS A 517 22.44 14.24 12.74
C HIS A 517 21.77 13.72 11.48
N ALA A 518 21.21 12.52 11.57
CA ALA A 518 20.32 11.96 10.56
C ALA A 518 18.95 11.70 11.16
N TYR A 519 17.90 12.01 10.42
CA TYR A 519 16.53 11.65 10.73
C TYR A 519 16.12 10.55 9.78
N GLN A 520 15.60 9.45 10.32
CA GLN A 520 15.19 8.28 9.56
C GLN A 520 13.73 7.99 9.86
N THR A 521 12.93 7.84 8.81
CA THR A 521 11.53 7.41 8.91
C THR A 521 11.42 5.90 8.81
N SER A 522 10.31 5.32 9.28
CA SER A 522 10.04 3.91 9.09
C SER A 522 8.54 3.62 9.13
N PHE A 523 8.18 2.45 8.63
CA PHE A 523 6.87 1.87 8.77
C PHE A 523 6.96 0.38 9.06
N ALA A 524 5.95 -0.14 9.75
CA ALA A 524 5.79 -1.54 10.10
C ALA A 524 4.36 -2.00 9.76
N SER A 525 4.20 -2.63 8.58
CA SER A 525 2.89 -3.11 8.10
C SER A 525 2.35 -4.28 8.93
N ASP A 526 3.23 -5.07 9.53
CA ASP A 526 2.96 -6.17 10.46
C ASP A 526 2.58 -5.68 11.88
N GLN A 527 2.82 -4.39 12.17
CA GLN A 527 2.48 -3.74 13.44
C GLN A 527 1.36 -2.71 13.26
N ASN A 528 0.30 -3.08 12.52
CA ASN A 528 -0.88 -2.24 12.28
C ASN A 528 -0.54 -0.87 11.70
N TRP A 529 0.45 -0.84 10.79
CA TRP A 529 0.94 0.37 10.14
C TRP A 529 1.45 1.40 11.15
N ALA A 530 2.23 0.92 12.11
CA ALA A 530 2.99 1.80 13.00
C ALA A 530 4.12 2.49 12.23
N GLY A 531 4.39 3.76 12.56
CA GLY A 531 5.56 4.47 12.06
C GLY A 531 6.45 4.97 13.17
N ASP A 532 7.67 5.33 12.78
CA ASP A 532 8.63 5.99 13.66
C ASP A 532 9.42 7.05 12.89
N LEU A 533 9.79 8.11 13.60
CA LEU A 533 10.86 9.03 13.23
C LEU A 533 11.97 8.83 14.26
N THR A 534 13.13 8.35 13.82
CA THR A 534 14.29 8.16 14.67
C THR A 534 15.36 9.19 14.32
N ARG A 535 15.96 9.83 15.34
CA ARG A 535 17.16 10.66 15.16
C ARG A 535 18.40 9.87 15.52
N TYR A 536 19.42 9.93 14.67
CA TYR A 536 20.75 9.38 14.88
C TYR A 536 21.78 10.49 15.00
N SER A 537 22.82 10.27 15.80
CA SER A 537 24.08 10.99 15.71
C SER A 537 24.98 10.26 14.71
N LEU A 538 25.58 11.01 13.79
CA LEU A 538 26.56 10.53 12.84
C LEU A 538 27.95 11.00 13.32
N THR A 539 28.75 10.06 13.80
CA THR A 539 30.13 10.35 14.23
C THR A 539 31.11 9.56 13.37
N SER A 540 32.25 10.17 13.04
CA SER A 540 33.33 9.43 12.38
C SER A 540 34.19 8.74 13.44
N GLN A 541 34.15 7.41 13.48
CA GLN A 541 35.10 6.59 14.25
C GLN A 541 35.91 5.77 13.26
N ASP A 542 37.24 5.84 13.35
CA ASP A 542 38.18 5.14 12.45
C ASP A 542 37.89 5.35 10.95
N LYS A 543 37.48 6.57 10.57
CA LYS A 543 37.09 6.95 9.20
C LYS A 543 35.80 6.29 8.69
N VAL A 544 35.04 5.66 9.57
CA VAL A 544 33.71 5.10 9.31
C VAL A 544 32.65 5.96 10.00
N THR A 545 31.59 6.32 9.26
CA THR A 545 30.42 6.98 9.84
C THR A 545 29.63 5.96 10.68
N VAL A 546 29.68 6.10 12.00
CA VAL A 546 28.90 5.32 12.97
C VAL A 546 27.61 6.07 13.29
N GLN A 547 26.47 5.39 13.10
CA GLN A 547 25.16 5.90 13.46
C GLN A 547 24.79 5.44 14.88
N THR A 548 24.54 6.39 15.78
CA THR A 548 24.06 6.10 17.14
C THR A 548 22.65 6.64 17.31
N LYS A 549 21.67 5.77 17.60
CA LYS A 549 20.27 6.19 17.84
C LYS A 549 20.20 7.09 19.08
N LEU A 550 19.64 8.28 18.93
CA LEU A 550 19.43 9.24 20.01
C LEU A 550 18.03 9.10 20.62
N TRP A 551 17.00 9.07 19.78
CA TRP A 551 15.61 8.96 20.24
C TRP A 551 14.69 8.38 19.16
N SER A 552 13.47 8.01 19.56
CA SER A 552 12.37 7.51 18.73
C SER A 552 11.11 8.31 19.05
N ALA A 553 10.54 9.00 18.06
CA ALA A 553 9.31 9.78 18.24
C ALA A 553 8.12 8.87 18.59
N GLN A 554 8.09 7.66 18.01
CA GLN A 554 7.13 6.61 18.36
C GLN A 554 7.16 6.32 19.86
N ALA A 555 8.33 5.98 20.40
CA ALA A 555 8.48 5.63 21.81
C ALA A 555 8.10 6.79 22.75
N ILE A 556 8.41 8.03 22.38
CA ILE A 556 8.07 9.22 23.17
C ILE A 556 6.55 9.47 23.16
N LEU A 557 5.90 9.39 22.00
CA LEU A 557 4.46 9.57 21.87
C LEU A 557 3.68 8.48 22.62
N ASP A 558 4.09 7.22 22.48
CA ASP A 558 3.43 6.08 23.13
C ASP A 558 3.57 6.11 24.66
N ALA A 559 4.62 6.75 25.18
CA ALA A 559 4.82 6.96 26.62
C ALA A 559 4.00 8.13 27.21
N MET A 560 3.32 8.94 26.39
CA MET A 560 2.55 10.07 26.89
C MET A 560 1.35 9.62 27.75
N PRO A 561 1.03 10.34 28.85
CA PRO A 561 -0.14 10.05 29.68
C PRO A 561 -1.45 10.02 28.87
N ASN A 562 -2.38 9.13 29.24
CA ASN A 562 -3.66 8.91 28.54
C ASN A 562 -3.52 8.58 27.04
N GLY A 563 -2.37 8.05 26.61
CA GLY A 563 -2.12 7.70 25.22
C GLY A 563 -2.01 8.91 24.29
N GLY A 564 -1.41 10.02 24.74
CA GLY A 564 -1.24 11.22 23.91
C GLY A 564 -2.41 12.21 23.96
N ALA A 565 -3.35 12.05 24.90
CA ALA A 565 -4.34 13.09 25.18
C ALA A 565 -3.63 14.36 25.70
N GLY A 566 -3.49 15.37 24.84
CA GLY A 566 -2.72 16.59 25.11
C GLY A 566 -1.89 17.10 23.92
N ARG A 567 -1.83 16.32 22.82
CA ARG A 567 -1.18 16.71 21.57
C ARG A 567 -1.79 17.98 20.97
N LYS A 568 -0.94 18.86 20.42
CA LYS A 568 -1.34 20.09 19.72
C LYS A 568 -1.63 19.79 18.25
N ILE A 569 -2.83 19.28 18.00
CA ILE A 569 -3.30 18.93 16.65
C ILE A 569 -4.18 20.04 16.11
N MET A 570 -3.79 20.59 14.96
CA MET A 570 -4.40 21.74 14.32
C MET A 570 -5.03 21.36 12.98
N MET A 571 -6.06 22.11 12.58
CA MET A 571 -6.69 22.02 11.26
C MET A 571 -6.99 23.43 10.75
N ALA A 572 -7.33 23.56 9.47
CA ALA A 572 -7.77 24.82 8.88
C ALA A 572 -8.98 25.39 9.65
N GLY A 573 -8.95 26.69 9.94
CA GLY A 573 -10.01 27.36 10.70
C GLY A 573 -9.96 28.88 10.63
N SER A 574 -10.87 29.53 11.37
CA SER A 574 -11.01 30.99 11.39
C SER A 574 -10.18 31.69 12.47
N GLY A 575 -9.16 31.02 13.02
CA GLY A 575 -8.24 31.65 13.98
C GLY A 575 -7.39 32.75 13.32
N SER A 576 -6.77 33.61 14.13
CA SER A 576 -5.91 34.70 13.63
C SER A 576 -4.68 34.21 12.85
N ASN A 577 -4.31 32.94 13.02
CA ASN A 577 -3.25 32.26 12.27
C ASN A 577 -3.80 31.29 11.19
N GLY A 578 -5.10 31.36 10.86
CA GLY A 578 -5.74 30.46 9.90
C GLY A 578 -5.94 29.02 10.42
N LEU A 579 -5.63 28.76 11.69
CA LEU A 579 -5.72 27.45 12.30
C LEU A 579 -6.72 27.43 13.44
N LYS A 580 -7.27 26.25 13.73
CA LYS A 580 -8.03 25.94 14.95
C LYS A 580 -7.66 24.55 15.44
N GLU A 581 -7.89 24.29 16.72
CA GLU A 581 -7.60 22.98 17.31
C GLU A 581 -8.55 21.90 16.73
N PHE A 582 -8.01 20.72 16.42
CA PHE A 582 -8.77 19.56 15.99
C PHE A 582 -9.53 18.94 17.17
N SER A 583 -10.73 19.44 17.46
CA SER A 583 -11.62 18.92 18.50
C SER A 583 -13.04 18.77 17.96
N TRP A 584 -13.83 17.86 18.51
CA TRP A 584 -15.19 17.58 18.03
C TRP A 584 -16.09 18.82 17.94
N THR A 585 -15.99 19.71 18.95
CA THR A 585 -16.77 20.96 19.01
C THR A 585 -16.30 22.02 18.02
N SER A 586 -15.05 21.92 17.55
CA SER A 586 -14.47 22.84 16.57
C SER A 586 -14.72 22.41 15.12
N LEU A 587 -15.21 21.19 14.88
CA LEU A 587 -15.50 20.68 13.54
C LEU A 587 -16.73 21.34 12.91
N SER A 588 -16.70 21.50 11.58
CA SER A 588 -17.90 21.88 10.82
C SER A 588 -18.92 20.74 10.77
N ALA A 589 -20.18 21.04 10.44
CA ALA A 589 -21.21 20.02 10.27
C ALA A 589 -20.85 18.98 9.19
N VAL A 590 -20.09 19.38 8.15
CA VAL A 590 -19.61 18.46 7.11
C VAL A 590 -18.57 17.50 7.68
N GLN A 591 -17.57 18.03 8.40
CA GLN A 591 -16.50 17.24 9.01
C GLN A 591 -17.04 16.27 10.08
N GLN A 592 -18.01 16.73 10.90
CA GLN A 592 -18.69 15.86 11.86
C GLN A 592 -19.41 14.69 11.16
N ARG A 593 -20.10 14.96 10.04
CA ARG A 593 -20.74 13.89 9.24
C ARG A 593 -19.75 12.94 8.60
N GLN A 594 -18.57 13.40 8.19
CA GLN A 594 -17.51 12.52 7.65
C GLN A 594 -16.96 11.57 8.73
N LEU A 595 -16.75 12.07 9.96
CA LEU A 595 -16.24 11.25 11.07
C LEU A 595 -17.31 10.39 11.76
N ASN A 596 -18.60 10.71 11.59
CA ASN A 596 -19.73 9.87 12.00
C ASN A 596 -20.02 8.76 10.98
N ARG A 597 -19.00 8.09 10.44
CA ARG A 597 -19.14 6.97 9.51
C ARG A 597 -18.41 5.77 10.07
N ASP A 598 -19.07 4.61 10.12
CA ASP A 598 -18.49 3.36 10.57
C ASP A 598 -17.75 2.66 9.41
N PRO A 599 -16.40 2.68 9.39
CA PRO A 599 -15.64 2.08 8.30
C PRO A 599 -15.78 0.55 8.25
N ASP A 600 -16.12 -0.11 9.36
CA ASP A 600 -16.29 -1.57 9.41
C ASP A 600 -17.69 -2.00 8.90
N ARG A 601 -18.59 -1.03 8.65
CA ARG A 601 -19.96 -1.26 8.16
C ARG A 601 -20.26 -0.45 6.90
N ASN A 602 -19.32 -0.41 5.95
CA ASN A 602 -19.47 0.29 4.67
C ASN A 602 -19.84 1.78 4.81
N ASP A 603 -19.19 2.49 5.74
CA ASP A 603 -19.36 3.92 5.97
C ASP A 603 -20.80 4.34 6.36
N VAL A 604 -21.59 3.42 6.93
CA VAL A 604 -22.91 3.74 7.49
C VAL A 604 -22.75 4.75 8.62
N THR A 605 -23.65 5.74 8.67
CA THR A 605 -23.60 6.78 9.68
C THR A 605 -23.76 6.21 11.09
N ASP A 606 -22.89 6.63 12.02
CA ASP A 606 -23.02 6.32 13.45
C ASP A 606 -22.89 7.59 14.31
N SER A 607 -22.99 7.44 15.64
CA SER A 607 -22.84 8.54 16.60
C SER A 607 -21.49 8.51 17.32
N LYS A 608 -20.47 7.86 16.76
CA LYS A 608 -19.16 7.65 17.41
C LYS A 608 -18.10 8.68 16.99
N GLY A 609 -18.46 9.72 16.23
CA GLY A 609 -17.50 10.69 15.70
C GLY A 609 -16.67 11.40 16.77
N GLN A 610 -17.23 11.71 17.95
CA GLN A 610 -16.46 12.29 19.06
C GLN A 610 -15.39 11.32 19.57
N ASP A 611 -15.74 10.04 19.72
CA ASP A 611 -14.80 8.99 20.12
C ASP A 611 -13.72 8.80 19.05
N ARG A 612 -14.06 8.90 17.75
CA ARG A 612 -13.07 8.84 16.66
C ARG A 612 -12.11 10.02 16.69
N VAL A 613 -12.58 11.23 16.99
CA VAL A 613 -11.69 12.38 17.20
C VAL A 613 -10.74 12.13 18.37
N ALA A 614 -11.23 11.61 19.49
CA ALA A 614 -10.37 11.27 20.63
C ALA A 614 -9.30 10.23 20.24
N PHE A 615 -9.70 9.17 19.52
CA PHE A 615 -8.79 8.15 19.01
C PHE A 615 -7.71 8.74 18.09
N LEU A 616 -8.09 9.56 17.11
CA LEU A 616 -7.17 10.23 16.18
C LEU A 616 -6.20 11.17 16.91
N ARG A 617 -6.64 11.77 18.02
CA ARG A 617 -5.79 12.57 18.90
C ARG A 617 -4.84 11.74 19.78
N GLY A 618 -4.98 10.42 19.79
CA GLY A 618 -4.12 9.48 20.51
C GLY A 618 -4.86 8.62 21.54
N ASP A 619 -6.06 9.02 21.98
CA ASP A 619 -6.77 8.33 23.08
C ASP A 619 -6.94 6.83 22.80
N ARG A 620 -6.46 6.01 23.74
CA ARG A 620 -6.45 4.54 23.61
C ARG A 620 -7.60 3.85 24.36
N SER A 621 -8.46 4.59 25.06
CA SER A 621 -9.50 4.04 25.95
C SER A 621 -10.58 3.24 25.22
N LYS A 622 -10.74 3.48 23.91
CA LYS A 622 -11.71 2.79 23.04
C LYS A 622 -11.06 1.78 22.07
N GLU A 623 -9.79 1.46 22.26
CA GLU A 623 -9.10 0.41 21.49
C GLU A 623 -9.52 -0.99 22.00
N ASN A 624 -10.38 -1.67 21.25
CA ASN A 624 -10.81 -3.04 21.53
C ASN A 624 -11.63 -3.62 20.36
N SER A 625 -11.87 -4.93 20.39
CA SER A 625 -12.64 -5.66 19.38
C SER A 625 -14.06 -5.13 19.13
N ASP A 626 -14.63 -4.37 20.07
CA ASP A 626 -16.03 -3.93 20.01
C ASP A 626 -16.17 -2.46 19.57
N ASN A 627 -15.07 -1.70 19.54
CA ASN A 627 -15.07 -0.28 19.22
C ASN A 627 -14.12 0.04 18.07
N PHE A 628 -12.87 0.42 18.36
CA PHE A 628 -11.87 0.79 17.37
C PHE A 628 -10.67 -0.15 17.39
N ARG A 629 -9.90 -0.17 16.30
CA ARG A 629 -8.66 -0.97 16.21
C ARG A 629 -7.72 -0.75 17.39
N THR A 630 -7.02 -1.80 17.79
CA THR A 630 -5.87 -1.67 18.70
C THR A 630 -4.64 -1.23 17.91
N ARG A 631 -3.96 -0.19 18.37
CA ARG A 631 -2.74 0.33 17.72
C ARG A 631 -1.49 -0.21 18.39
N ASN A 632 -0.44 -0.47 17.61
CA ASN A 632 0.90 -0.71 18.16
C ASN A 632 1.58 0.61 18.56
N SER A 633 1.31 1.69 17.81
CA SER A 633 1.83 3.05 18.03
C SER A 633 0.78 4.10 17.72
N ILE A 634 0.85 5.23 18.40
CA ILE A 634 0.05 6.44 18.11
C ILE A 634 0.49 7.08 16.79
N LEU A 635 1.80 7.13 16.52
CA LEU A 635 2.35 7.66 15.28
C LEU A 635 2.10 6.67 14.14
N GLY A 636 1.41 7.14 13.10
CA GLY A 636 1.16 6.37 11.89
C GLY A 636 2.44 6.13 11.07
N ASP A 637 2.36 5.19 10.16
CA ASP A 637 3.43 4.84 9.24
C ASP A 637 3.91 6.06 8.41
N ILE A 638 5.23 6.09 8.16
CA ILE A 638 5.87 7.11 7.33
C ILE A 638 6.59 6.40 6.18
N ILE A 639 5.93 6.31 5.03
CA ILE A 639 6.40 5.50 3.89
C ILE A 639 7.26 6.32 2.93
N ASN A 640 6.72 7.42 2.36
CA ASN A 640 7.42 8.18 1.32
C ASN A 640 7.86 9.59 1.76
N SER A 641 7.44 10.05 2.93
CA SER A 641 7.77 11.38 3.40
C SER A 641 9.20 11.43 3.93
N SER A 642 10.07 12.19 3.26
CA SER A 642 11.39 12.53 3.81
C SER A 642 11.26 13.69 4.81
N PRO A 643 11.89 13.64 6.00
CA PRO A 643 11.75 14.70 7.00
C PRO A 643 12.42 16.00 6.54
N ALA A 644 11.72 17.13 6.66
CA ALA A 644 12.23 18.46 6.37
C ALA A 644 12.67 19.18 7.64
N THR A 645 13.96 19.52 7.74
CA THR A 645 14.52 20.20 8.90
C THR A 645 14.52 21.72 8.71
N VAL A 646 14.04 22.46 9.71
CA VAL A 646 14.05 23.93 9.75
C VAL A 646 14.84 24.37 10.97
N ALA A 647 15.99 24.99 10.75
CA ALA A 647 16.86 25.49 11.82
C ALA A 647 17.30 26.92 11.52
N LYS A 648 18.40 27.08 10.77
CA LYS A 648 18.91 28.37 10.29
C LYS A 648 18.14 28.85 9.05
N ALA A 649 18.47 30.04 8.56
CA ALA A 649 18.01 30.52 7.25
C ALA A 649 18.62 29.65 6.13
N GLN A 650 17.89 29.47 5.04
CA GLN A 650 18.23 28.54 3.96
C GLN A 650 19.34 29.06 3.06
N TYR A 651 19.31 30.34 2.72
CA TYR A 651 20.20 30.95 1.73
C TYR A 651 21.34 31.71 2.38
N LEU A 652 22.38 31.99 1.59
CA LEU A 652 23.40 32.95 1.97
C LEU A 652 22.92 34.36 1.65
N THR A 653 23.20 35.32 2.54
CA THR A 653 22.71 36.71 2.42
C THR A 653 23.02 37.35 1.08
N TYR A 654 24.22 37.14 0.54
CA TYR A 654 24.61 37.74 -0.73
C TYR A 654 23.86 37.16 -1.94
N LEU A 655 23.24 35.97 -1.81
CA LEU A 655 22.39 35.37 -2.83
C LEU A 655 20.94 35.82 -2.68
N ALA A 656 20.41 35.85 -1.45
CA ALA A 656 19.00 36.17 -1.21
C ALA A 656 18.67 37.66 -1.19
N GLN A 657 19.57 38.51 -0.66
CA GLN A 657 19.32 39.95 -0.54
C GLN A 657 19.09 40.65 -1.90
N PRO A 658 19.84 40.34 -2.99
CA PRO A 658 19.57 40.92 -4.31
C PRO A 658 18.22 40.50 -4.91
N ILE A 659 17.67 39.35 -4.49
CA ILE A 659 16.36 38.88 -4.98
C ILE A 659 15.27 39.86 -4.55
N GLU A 660 15.34 40.35 -3.30
CA GLU A 660 14.33 41.24 -2.71
C GLU A 660 14.98 42.46 -2.06
N PRO A 661 15.31 43.50 -2.84
CA PRO A 661 15.97 44.71 -2.34
C PRO A 661 15.17 45.49 -1.30
N SER A 662 13.83 45.30 -1.27
CA SER A 662 12.94 45.92 -0.29
C SER A 662 12.96 45.23 1.08
N GLY A 663 13.46 43.99 1.15
CA GLY A 663 13.61 43.24 2.40
C GLY A 663 15.01 43.36 3.00
N ASN A 664 15.22 42.76 4.17
CA ASN A 664 16.53 42.62 4.80
C ASN A 664 16.80 41.16 5.19
N TYR A 665 17.42 40.40 4.29
CA TYR A 665 17.72 38.99 4.51
C TYR A 665 18.81 38.79 5.57
N ALA A 666 19.73 39.75 5.72
CA ALA A 666 20.77 39.67 6.76
C ALA A 666 20.13 39.65 8.15
N GLN A 667 19.18 40.57 8.40
CA GLN A 667 18.44 40.63 9.65
C GLN A 667 17.59 39.38 9.88
N PHE A 668 16.93 38.86 8.84
CA PHE A 668 16.19 37.60 8.91
C PHE A 668 17.13 36.44 9.28
N ALA A 669 18.25 36.29 8.59
CA ALA A 669 19.22 35.23 8.85
C ALA A 669 19.80 35.28 10.26
N GLU A 670 20.09 36.49 10.78
CA GLU A 670 20.51 36.66 12.18
C GLU A 670 19.40 36.26 13.17
N ALA A 671 18.15 36.66 12.94
CA ALA A 671 17.01 36.25 13.77
C ALA A 671 16.81 34.73 13.78
N GLN A 672 17.03 34.08 12.64
CA GLN A 672 16.88 32.63 12.52
C GLN A 672 18.03 31.84 13.15
N LYS A 673 19.16 32.45 13.55
CA LYS A 673 20.23 31.74 14.28
C LYS A 673 19.77 31.19 15.62
N THR A 674 18.86 31.90 16.30
CA THR A 674 18.30 31.49 17.60
C THR A 674 16.94 30.79 17.46
N ARG A 675 16.48 30.50 16.24
CA ARG A 675 15.23 29.79 16.01
C ARG A 675 15.35 28.36 16.55
N ALA A 676 14.39 27.94 17.36
CA ALA A 676 14.32 26.58 17.87
C ALA A 676 14.18 25.59 16.69
N PRO A 677 15.11 24.65 16.48
CA PRO A 677 15.05 23.77 15.32
C PRO A 677 13.83 22.85 15.36
N ARG A 678 13.25 22.58 14.19
CA ARG A 678 12.12 21.66 14.02
C ARG A 678 12.36 20.70 12.87
N VAL A 679 11.73 19.54 12.96
CA VAL A 679 11.68 18.55 11.88
C VAL A 679 10.23 18.26 11.55
N TYR A 680 9.87 18.45 10.29
CA TYR A 680 8.53 18.23 9.78
C TYR A 680 8.48 16.98 8.91
N VAL A 681 7.47 16.15 9.10
CA VAL A 681 7.30 14.91 8.32
C VAL A 681 5.82 14.61 8.14
N GLY A 682 5.43 14.19 6.94
CA GLY A 682 4.08 13.71 6.65
C GLY A 682 3.92 12.26 7.08
N ALA A 683 2.78 11.91 7.68
CA ALA A 683 2.46 10.56 8.11
C ALA A 683 1.06 10.11 7.63
N ASN A 684 0.87 8.80 7.55
CA ASN A 684 -0.38 8.19 7.10
C ASN A 684 -1.39 7.95 8.23
N ASP A 685 -1.22 8.60 9.38
CA ASP A 685 -2.29 8.81 10.36
C ASP A 685 -3.12 10.07 10.06
N GLY A 686 -2.89 10.72 8.91
CA GLY A 686 -3.65 11.88 8.45
C GLY A 686 -2.93 13.21 8.62
N MET A 687 -1.72 13.23 9.20
CA MET A 687 -1.12 14.43 9.73
C MET A 687 0.25 14.75 9.12
N LEU A 688 0.54 16.05 9.00
CA LEU A 688 1.92 16.54 9.01
C LEU A 688 2.33 16.78 10.47
N HIS A 689 3.40 16.13 10.92
CA HIS A 689 3.93 16.28 12.28
C HIS A 689 5.15 17.20 12.30
N GLY A 690 5.31 17.96 13.39
CA GLY A 690 6.46 18.81 13.68
C GLY A 690 7.08 18.46 15.02
N PHE A 691 8.30 17.92 15.01
CA PHE A 691 9.05 17.51 16.18
C PHE A 691 10.16 18.50 16.52
N ASP A 692 10.50 18.61 17.82
CA ASP A 692 11.71 19.30 18.26
C ASP A 692 12.97 18.43 18.11
N THR A 693 14.10 18.96 18.56
CA THR A 693 15.38 18.24 18.51
C THR A 693 15.43 17.01 19.40
N ASP A 694 14.57 16.91 20.42
CA ASP A 694 14.57 15.84 21.42
C ASP A 694 13.50 14.78 21.11
N GLY A 695 12.77 14.95 20.01
CA GLY A 695 11.75 14.01 19.53
C GLY A 695 10.36 14.26 20.11
N ASN A 696 10.15 15.37 20.82
CA ASN A 696 8.81 15.73 21.30
C ASN A 696 7.98 16.31 20.16
N GLU A 697 6.75 15.85 20.02
CA GLU A 697 5.80 16.43 19.07
C GLU A 697 5.35 17.82 19.56
N THR A 698 5.63 18.84 18.76
CA THR A 698 5.30 20.24 19.09
C THR A 698 4.11 20.78 18.30
N PHE A 699 3.78 20.14 17.18
CA PHE A 699 2.72 20.55 16.26
C PHE A 699 2.30 19.35 15.41
N ALA A 700 1.01 19.27 15.09
CA ALA A 700 0.49 18.43 14.02
C ALA A 700 -0.58 19.19 13.22
N PHE A 701 -0.64 18.98 11.91
CA PHE A 701 -1.62 19.59 11.02
C PHE A 701 -2.38 18.53 10.21
N ILE A 702 -3.71 18.59 10.24
CA ILE A 702 -4.61 17.76 9.43
C ILE A 702 -5.14 18.61 8.27
N PRO A 703 -4.74 18.32 7.01
CA PRO A 703 -5.30 18.99 5.83
C PRO A 703 -6.78 18.69 5.63
N SER A 704 -7.55 19.64 5.08
CA SER A 704 -8.98 19.47 4.84
C SER A 704 -9.29 18.30 3.89
N ALA A 705 -8.43 18.06 2.90
CA ALA A 705 -8.60 17.03 1.89
C ALA A 705 -8.55 15.58 2.42
N VAL A 706 -7.99 15.34 3.62
CA VAL A 706 -7.92 13.98 4.19
C VAL A 706 -9.16 13.59 5.01
N PHE A 707 -10.01 14.55 5.40
CA PHE A 707 -11.13 14.34 6.31
C PHE A 707 -12.12 13.26 5.86
N GLU A 708 -12.34 13.12 4.55
CA GLU A 708 -13.25 12.13 4.00
C GLU A 708 -12.83 10.68 4.31
N LYS A 709 -11.54 10.44 4.56
CA LYS A 709 -10.97 9.11 4.82
C LYS A 709 -10.51 8.92 6.26
N LEU A 710 -10.49 9.96 7.10
CA LEU A 710 -9.94 9.89 8.46
C LEU A 710 -10.66 8.87 9.34
N HIS A 711 -11.96 8.66 9.15
CA HIS A 711 -12.72 7.67 9.93
C HIS A 711 -12.20 6.25 9.73
N LYS A 712 -11.61 5.94 8.57
CA LYS A 712 -11.07 4.60 8.25
C LYS A 712 -9.90 4.18 9.13
N LEU A 713 -9.14 5.14 9.69
CA LEU A 713 -8.08 4.86 10.65
C LEU A 713 -8.59 4.22 11.96
N THR A 714 -9.91 4.23 12.19
CA THR A 714 -10.52 3.59 13.38
C THR A 714 -11.00 2.16 13.10
N ALA A 715 -10.98 1.72 11.84
CA ALA A 715 -11.50 0.43 11.39
C ALA A 715 -10.74 -0.72 12.05
N ARG A 716 -11.46 -1.67 12.66
CA ARG A 716 -10.86 -2.81 13.36
C ARG A 716 -10.00 -3.68 12.44
N GLY A 717 -10.35 -3.73 11.15
CA GLY A 717 -9.60 -4.42 10.11
C GLY A 717 -8.47 -3.61 9.45
N TYR A 718 -8.06 -2.45 10.00
CA TYR A 718 -6.99 -1.61 9.43
C TYR A 718 -5.59 -2.25 9.59
N GLN A 719 -5.34 -3.30 8.82
CA GLN A 719 -4.10 -4.07 8.72
C GLN A 719 -3.90 -4.49 7.25
N GLY A 720 -2.66 -4.74 6.82
CA GLY A 720 -2.35 -5.23 5.47
C GLY A 720 -3.10 -4.47 4.36
N GLY A 721 -3.97 -5.19 3.63
CA GLY A 721 -4.86 -4.70 2.55
C GLY A 721 -5.61 -3.38 2.79
N ALA A 722 -5.99 -3.10 4.04
CA ALA A 722 -6.92 -2.02 4.39
C ALA A 722 -6.26 -0.63 4.53
N HIS A 723 -4.94 -0.55 4.38
CA HIS A 723 -4.18 0.70 4.46
C HIS A 723 -4.67 1.76 3.45
N GLN A 724 -4.60 3.03 3.85
CA GLN A 724 -4.81 4.18 2.98
C GLN A 724 -3.63 5.14 3.14
N PHE A 725 -3.19 5.76 2.05
CA PHE A 725 -2.28 6.90 2.15
C PHE A 725 -3.06 8.14 2.63
N TYR A 726 -2.37 9.04 3.34
CA TYR A 726 -2.92 10.33 3.76
C TYR A 726 -1.95 11.47 3.43
N VAL A 727 -1.12 11.92 4.38
CA VAL A 727 -0.11 12.96 4.16
C VAL A 727 1.22 12.27 3.86
N ASP A 728 1.31 11.64 2.70
CA ASP A 728 2.45 10.79 2.32
C ASP A 728 3.59 11.57 1.63
N GLY A 729 3.33 12.80 1.20
CA GLY A 729 4.31 13.67 0.55
C GLY A 729 5.46 14.08 1.45
N SER A 730 6.66 14.22 0.88
CA SER A 730 7.76 14.88 1.57
C SER A 730 7.52 16.40 1.60
N PRO A 731 7.45 17.02 2.79
CA PRO A 731 7.28 18.46 2.88
C PRO A 731 8.49 19.19 2.28
N VAL A 732 8.22 20.29 1.56
CA VAL A 732 9.25 21.17 1.01
C VAL A 732 9.30 22.43 1.86
N VAL A 733 10.47 22.71 2.43
CA VAL A 733 10.71 23.93 3.21
C VAL A 733 11.60 24.89 2.43
N ALA A 734 11.23 26.16 2.41
CA ALA A 734 12.02 27.19 1.77
C ALA A 734 11.86 28.55 2.46
N ASP A 735 12.89 29.39 2.39
CA ASP A 735 12.72 30.81 2.67
C ASP A 735 12.13 31.51 1.45
N ALA A 736 11.19 32.43 1.67
CA ALA A 736 10.50 33.17 0.62
C ALA A 736 10.06 34.55 1.11
N PHE A 737 9.77 35.46 0.18
CA PHE A 737 9.42 36.83 0.49
C PHE A 737 8.00 37.16 0.01
N PHE A 738 7.16 37.59 0.96
CA PHE A 738 5.80 38.07 0.72
C PHE A 738 5.37 38.96 1.89
N GLY A 739 4.27 39.71 1.76
CA GLY A 739 3.85 40.65 2.81
C GLY A 739 4.90 41.71 3.20
N GLY A 740 5.93 41.93 2.37
CA GLY A 740 7.05 42.83 2.66
C GLY A 740 8.10 42.28 3.63
N ALA A 741 8.08 40.98 3.95
CA ALA A 741 9.03 40.34 4.86
C ALA A 741 9.51 38.98 4.34
N TRP A 742 10.62 38.49 4.91
CA TRP A 742 11.09 37.13 4.70
C TRP A 742 10.41 36.17 5.68
N HIS A 743 10.01 35.02 5.15
CA HIS A 743 9.35 33.95 5.88
C HIS A 743 10.02 32.61 5.53
N THR A 744 10.00 31.65 6.44
CA THR A 744 10.23 30.24 6.10
C THR A 744 8.88 29.55 5.94
N VAL A 745 8.61 29.05 4.74
CA VAL A 745 7.37 28.36 4.38
C VAL A 745 7.58 26.86 4.29
N LEU A 746 6.52 26.09 4.55
CA LEU A 746 6.46 24.65 4.35
C LEU A 746 5.29 24.33 3.42
N ILE A 747 5.57 23.61 2.33
CA ILE A 747 4.57 23.17 1.35
C ILE A 747 4.41 21.66 1.51
N GLY A 748 3.19 21.23 1.80
CA GLY A 748 2.83 19.82 1.95
C GLY A 748 2.02 19.31 0.75
N SER A 749 2.16 18.02 0.48
CA SER A 749 1.43 17.29 -0.56
C SER A 749 0.95 15.95 -0.03
N LEU A 750 -0.09 15.40 -0.66
CA LEU A 750 -0.75 14.18 -0.18
C LEU A 750 -0.34 12.92 -0.96
N ARG A 751 0.37 13.06 -2.10
CA ARG A 751 0.64 11.96 -3.05
C ARG A 751 -0.60 11.10 -3.30
N ALA A 752 -0.56 9.81 -2.99
CA ALA A 752 -1.67 8.88 -3.16
C ALA A 752 -2.83 9.10 -2.17
N GLY A 753 -2.62 9.88 -1.09
CA GLY A 753 -3.64 10.09 -0.07
C GLY A 753 -4.78 10.99 -0.51
N GLY A 754 -4.51 11.92 -1.43
CA GLY A 754 -5.52 12.81 -1.99
C GLY A 754 -5.00 13.76 -3.04
N LYS A 755 -5.93 14.51 -3.65
CA LYS A 755 -5.65 15.54 -4.66
C LYS A 755 -5.65 16.89 -3.97
N GLY A 756 -4.48 17.29 -3.46
CA GLY A 756 -4.38 18.51 -2.66
C GLY A 756 -2.95 18.93 -2.33
N LEU A 757 -2.79 20.23 -2.08
CA LEU A 757 -1.58 20.88 -1.60
C LEU A 757 -1.94 21.86 -0.49
N PHE A 758 -1.00 22.16 0.39
CA PHE A 758 -1.18 23.19 1.41
C PHE A 758 0.14 23.89 1.73
N ALA A 759 0.08 25.12 2.22
CA ALA A 759 1.25 25.88 2.65
C ALA A 759 1.08 26.43 4.07
N LEU A 760 2.13 26.27 4.87
CA LEU A 760 2.24 26.80 6.23
C LEU A 760 3.38 27.81 6.31
N ASP A 761 3.19 28.88 7.08
CA ASP A 761 4.28 29.72 7.56
C ASP A 761 4.86 29.08 8.82
N VAL A 762 6.09 28.60 8.74
CA VAL A 762 6.86 27.95 9.81
C VAL A 762 8.05 28.80 10.25
N THR A 763 8.00 30.11 9.99
CA THR A 763 9.06 31.06 10.39
C THR A 763 9.27 31.02 11.89
N ASP A 764 8.18 31.11 12.65
CA ASP A 764 8.15 30.99 14.11
C ASP A 764 7.51 29.64 14.51
N PRO A 765 8.30 28.68 15.03
CA PRO A 765 7.79 27.38 15.43
C PRO A 765 6.79 27.45 16.61
N GLY A 766 6.75 28.56 17.36
CA GLY A 766 5.75 28.80 18.40
C GLY A 766 4.39 29.27 17.84
N ASN A 767 4.37 29.85 16.65
CA ASN A 767 3.20 30.48 16.03
C ASN A 767 3.09 30.14 14.53
N ILE A 768 3.00 28.85 14.23
CA ILE A 768 2.75 28.36 12.86
C ILE A 768 1.39 28.87 12.36
N LYS A 769 1.35 29.27 11.09
CA LYS A 769 0.14 29.80 10.43
C LYS A 769 -0.18 29.00 9.17
N LEU A 770 -1.47 28.84 8.88
CA LEU A 770 -1.93 28.34 7.58
C LEU A 770 -1.96 29.51 6.60
N LEU A 771 -1.24 29.37 5.47
CA LEU A 771 -1.34 30.32 4.37
C LEU A 771 -2.55 29.98 3.50
N TRP A 772 -2.63 28.73 3.03
CA TRP A 772 -3.72 28.26 2.16
C TRP A 772 -3.74 26.73 2.05
N GLU A 773 -4.88 26.22 1.57
CA GLU A 773 -5.06 24.86 1.06
C GLU A 773 -5.58 24.97 -0.38
N LEU A 774 -5.13 24.09 -1.27
CA LEU A 774 -5.55 24.00 -2.66
C LEU A 774 -6.03 22.58 -2.95
N GLY A 775 -7.29 22.42 -3.33
CA GLY A 775 -7.91 21.16 -3.72
C GLY A 775 -8.47 21.19 -5.14
N VAL A 776 -9.28 20.18 -5.45
CA VAL A 776 -9.95 20.02 -6.76
C VAL A 776 -11.05 21.06 -7.00
N ASP A 777 -11.57 21.68 -5.94
CA ASP A 777 -12.59 22.73 -6.04
C ASP A 777 -11.97 24.03 -6.58
N GLU A 778 -10.71 24.31 -6.20
CA GLU A 778 -9.97 25.48 -6.68
C GLU A 778 -9.24 25.23 -8.02
N GLU A 779 -8.70 24.03 -8.24
CA GLU A 779 -8.05 23.62 -9.49
C GLU A 779 -8.56 22.25 -9.97
N PRO A 780 -9.54 22.20 -10.89
CA PRO A 780 -10.14 20.95 -11.36
C PRO A 780 -9.17 19.99 -12.05
N ASP A 781 -8.07 20.50 -12.63
CA ASP A 781 -7.05 19.65 -13.25
C ASP A 781 -5.96 19.22 -12.25
N LEU A 782 -6.14 19.45 -10.94
CA LEU A 782 -5.29 18.90 -9.89
C LEU A 782 -5.53 17.39 -9.75
N GLY A 783 -4.47 16.62 -9.95
CA GLY A 783 -4.41 15.19 -9.73
C GLY A 783 -3.84 14.83 -8.35
N TYR A 784 -3.47 13.57 -8.18
CA TYR A 784 -2.71 13.12 -7.02
C TYR A 784 -1.35 13.82 -7.01
N SER A 785 -1.04 14.52 -5.93
CA SER A 785 0.11 15.42 -5.79
C SER A 785 1.42 14.65 -5.54
N PHE A 786 1.76 13.70 -6.41
CA PHE A 786 3.05 13.02 -6.45
C PHE A 786 4.22 13.95 -6.81
N PRO A 787 4.07 14.92 -7.75
CA PRO A 787 5.12 15.87 -8.07
C PRO A 787 5.57 16.66 -6.83
N LYS A 788 6.89 16.81 -6.67
CA LYS A 788 7.46 17.63 -5.60
C LYS A 788 7.39 19.12 -6.00
N PRO A 789 6.77 19.99 -5.20
CA PRO A 789 6.71 21.41 -5.53
C PRO A 789 8.07 22.09 -5.36
N THR A 790 8.32 23.14 -6.14
CA THR A 790 9.47 24.04 -5.96
C THR A 790 8.97 25.42 -5.55
N VAL A 791 9.59 26.02 -4.53
CA VAL A 791 9.35 27.41 -4.12
C VAL A 791 10.42 28.28 -4.78
N ALA A 792 10.01 29.29 -5.55
CA ALA A 792 10.96 30.17 -6.24
C ALA A 792 10.38 31.57 -6.49
N ARG A 793 11.27 32.54 -6.71
CA ARG A 793 10.93 33.86 -7.22
C ARG A 793 10.75 33.80 -8.75
N LEU A 794 9.69 34.42 -9.27
CA LEU A 794 9.41 34.47 -10.71
C LEU A 794 9.40 35.91 -11.24
N HIS A 795 9.53 36.10 -12.55
CA HIS A 795 9.46 37.43 -13.20
C HIS A 795 8.12 38.16 -13.06
N ASN A 796 7.09 37.51 -12.51
CA ASN A 796 5.84 38.19 -12.16
C ASN A 796 5.97 39.15 -10.96
N GLY A 797 7.16 39.26 -10.37
CA GLY A 797 7.43 40.11 -9.21
C GLY A 797 7.21 39.43 -7.86
N LYS A 798 6.85 38.14 -7.83
CA LYS A 798 6.46 37.44 -6.60
C LYS A 798 7.10 36.06 -6.46
N TRP A 799 7.13 35.58 -5.23
CA TRP A 799 7.40 34.17 -4.92
C TRP A 799 6.18 33.31 -5.22
N ALA A 800 6.44 32.10 -5.72
CA ALA A 800 5.40 31.16 -6.12
C ALA A 800 5.79 29.72 -5.78
N VAL A 801 4.78 28.88 -5.62
CA VAL A 801 4.91 27.42 -5.66
C VAL A 801 4.69 26.97 -7.10
N VAL A 802 5.71 26.33 -7.68
CA VAL A 802 5.67 25.80 -9.04
C VAL A 802 5.72 24.28 -9.00
N THR A 803 4.73 23.63 -9.57
CA THR A 803 4.60 22.17 -9.54
C THR A 803 3.87 21.63 -10.77
N GLY A 804 4.03 20.34 -11.05
CA GLY A 804 3.16 19.64 -12.00
C GLY A 804 1.77 19.43 -11.39
N ASN A 805 0.74 19.40 -12.23
CA ASN A 805 -0.64 19.19 -11.78
C ASN A 805 -0.90 17.80 -11.17
N GLY A 806 0.04 16.86 -11.29
CA GLY A 806 -0.09 15.52 -10.73
C GLY A 806 -0.88 14.58 -11.63
N TYR A 807 -1.13 13.38 -11.11
CA TYR A 807 -1.59 12.24 -11.92
C TYR A 807 -3.08 11.94 -11.69
N SER A 808 -3.74 11.37 -12.69
CA SER A 808 -5.18 11.02 -12.60
C SER A 808 -6.06 12.21 -12.24
N SER A 809 -5.77 13.38 -12.83
CA SER A 809 -6.61 14.58 -12.74
C SER A 809 -7.98 14.32 -13.39
N LEU A 810 -8.96 15.22 -13.18
CA LEU A 810 -10.34 14.99 -13.65
C LEU A 810 -10.44 14.63 -15.14
N ASN A 811 -9.56 15.21 -15.96
CA ASN A 811 -9.53 15.03 -17.41
C ASN A 811 -8.23 14.37 -17.92
N ASP A 812 -7.42 13.78 -17.02
CA ASP A 812 -6.11 13.19 -17.30
C ASP A 812 -5.18 14.11 -18.15
N LYS A 813 -5.25 15.42 -17.88
CA LYS A 813 -4.40 16.43 -18.52
C LYS A 813 -3.07 16.59 -17.79
N ALA A 814 -2.07 17.11 -18.49
CA ALA A 814 -0.82 17.56 -17.91
C ALA A 814 -0.72 19.09 -18.00
N ALA A 815 -0.35 19.74 -16.89
CA ALA A 815 -0.15 21.18 -16.83
C ALA A 815 0.88 21.57 -15.76
N LEU A 816 1.61 22.65 -16.01
CA LEU A 816 2.40 23.32 -14.97
C LEU A 816 1.50 24.27 -14.20
N LEU A 817 1.45 24.10 -12.88
CA LEU A 817 0.73 24.97 -11.96
C LEU A 817 1.71 25.96 -11.35
N ILE A 818 1.38 27.25 -11.44
CA ILE A 818 2.10 28.35 -10.81
C ILE A 818 1.15 28.99 -9.81
N ILE A 819 1.40 28.76 -8.53
CA ILE A 819 0.54 29.12 -7.42
C ILE A 819 1.22 30.26 -6.66
N ASP A 820 0.51 31.37 -6.43
CA ASP A 820 1.02 32.48 -5.63
C ASP A 820 1.27 32.02 -4.19
N LEU A 821 2.48 32.23 -3.67
CA LEU A 821 2.87 31.66 -2.39
C LEU A 821 2.08 32.21 -1.20
N GLU A 822 1.71 33.49 -1.24
CA GLU A 822 1.01 34.18 -0.16
C GLU A 822 -0.47 33.79 -0.10
N THR A 823 -1.12 33.71 -1.26
CA THR A 823 -2.58 33.60 -1.37
C THR A 823 -3.08 32.21 -1.75
N GLY A 824 -2.23 31.35 -2.32
CA GLY A 824 -2.64 30.04 -2.85
C GLY A 824 -3.40 30.11 -4.17
N ALA A 825 -3.55 31.31 -4.75
CA ALA A 825 -4.24 31.48 -6.02
C ALA A 825 -3.39 30.92 -7.17
N VAL A 826 -4.02 30.15 -8.07
CA VAL A 826 -3.39 29.69 -9.31
C VAL A 826 -3.16 30.91 -10.22
N THR A 827 -1.93 31.44 -10.19
CA THR A 827 -1.52 32.61 -10.99
C THR A 827 -1.53 32.26 -12.47
N ARG A 828 -1.05 31.06 -12.82
CA ARG A 828 -1.10 30.51 -14.17
C ARG A 828 -1.19 28.99 -14.14
N LYS A 829 -1.97 28.45 -15.08
CA LYS A 829 -1.93 27.06 -15.50
C LYS A 829 -1.41 27.01 -16.94
N LEU A 830 -0.30 26.31 -17.16
CA LEU A 830 0.29 26.11 -18.48
C LEU A 830 0.02 24.66 -18.91
N GLU A 831 -1.13 24.45 -19.55
CA GLU A 831 -1.50 23.13 -20.09
C GLU A 831 -0.60 22.75 -21.26
N VAL A 832 -0.16 21.49 -21.30
CA VAL A 832 0.61 20.92 -22.41
C VAL A 832 -0.27 19.98 -23.22
N THR A 833 -0.03 19.92 -24.54
CA THR A 833 -0.80 19.07 -25.45
C THR A 833 -0.05 17.78 -25.74
N GLY A 834 -0.43 16.70 -25.05
CA GLY A 834 0.06 15.35 -25.30
C GLY A 834 -0.75 14.59 -26.37
N LYS A 835 -0.60 13.27 -26.40
CA LYS A 835 -1.40 12.34 -27.21
C LYS A 835 -2.84 12.29 -26.67
N ALA A 836 -3.82 12.55 -27.54
CA ALA A 836 -5.23 12.51 -27.18
C ALA A 836 -5.69 11.09 -26.79
N GLY A 837 -6.55 11.00 -25.78
CA GLY A 837 -7.13 9.72 -25.30
C GLY A 837 -6.18 8.83 -24.50
N VAL A 838 -4.95 9.27 -24.26
CA VAL A 838 -3.96 8.58 -23.40
C VAL A 838 -3.84 9.37 -22.10
N PRO A 839 -4.02 8.74 -20.92
CA PRO A 839 -3.89 9.45 -19.65
C PRO A 839 -2.54 10.19 -19.51
N ASN A 840 -2.58 11.39 -18.95
CA ASN A 840 -1.39 12.19 -18.71
C ASN A 840 -1.42 12.87 -17.33
N GLY A 841 -0.30 13.48 -16.97
CA GLY A 841 -0.12 14.28 -15.77
C GLY A 841 1.31 14.81 -15.74
N LEU A 842 1.50 16.08 -15.40
CA LEU A 842 2.83 16.67 -15.36
C LEU A 842 3.53 16.30 -14.05
N SER A 843 4.79 15.91 -14.16
CA SER A 843 5.62 15.42 -13.05
C SER A 843 6.39 16.56 -12.35
N THR A 844 7.33 16.22 -11.47
CA THR A 844 8.14 17.19 -10.72
C THR A 844 8.90 18.14 -11.65
N PRO A 845 8.72 19.47 -11.56
CA PRO A 845 9.46 20.41 -12.39
C PRO A 845 10.84 20.73 -11.82
N ARG A 846 11.77 21.11 -12.70
CA ARG A 846 13.05 21.73 -12.40
C ARG A 846 13.07 23.16 -12.92
N LEU A 847 13.21 24.13 -12.03
CA LEU A 847 13.36 25.54 -12.42
C LEU A 847 14.80 25.82 -12.82
N ALA A 848 14.98 26.71 -13.79
CA ALA A 848 16.26 27.18 -14.29
C ALA A 848 16.39 28.69 -14.07
N ASP A 849 17.50 29.07 -13.45
CA ASP A 849 17.98 30.45 -13.32
C ASP A 849 19.31 30.52 -14.09
N ASN A 850 19.27 31.16 -15.27
CA ASN A 850 20.35 31.12 -16.24
C ASN A 850 21.29 32.33 -16.15
N ASN A 851 20.88 33.41 -15.48
CA ASN A 851 21.70 34.58 -15.16
C ASN A 851 22.21 34.61 -13.71
N SER A 852 21.77 33.66 -12.88
CA SER A 852 22.17 33.48 -11.48
C SER A 852 21.79 34.65 -10.57
N ASP A 853 20.61 35.25 -10.79
CA ASP A 853 20.08 36.35 -9.97
C ASP A 853 19.03 35.91 -8.93
N GLY A 854 18.72 34.61 -8.87
CA GLY A 854 17.74 34.01 -7.97
C GLY A 854 16.29 34.04 -8.46
N VAL A 855 16.04 34.49 -9.69
CA VAL A 855 14.73 34.47 -10.35
C VAL A 855 14.68 33.37 -11.41
N ALA A 856 13.60 32.59 -11.42
CA ALA A 856 13.47 31.50 -12.39
C ALA A 856 13.02 32.00 -13.76
N ASP A 857 13.83 31.66 -14.78
CA ASP A 857 13.60 32.00 -16.19
C ASP A 857 12.78 30.93 -16.92
N TYR A 858 13.03 29.66 -16.59
CA TYR A 858 12.40 28.51 -17.22
C TYR A 858 12.01 27.46 -16.20
N ALA A 859 11.08 26.58 -16.58
CA ALA A 859 10.85 25.31 -15.90
C ALA A 859 10.92 24.16 -16.90
N TYR A 860 11.47 23.02 -16.49
CA TYR A 860 11.48 21.77 -17.25
C TYR A 860 10.74 20.69 -16.46
N ALA A 861 9.87 19.93 -17.11
CA ALA A 861 9.13 18.86 -16.45
C ALA A 861 8.82 17.71 -17.40
N GLY A 862 8.92 16.48 -16.91
CA GLY A 862 8.43 15.30 -17.61
C GLY A 862 6.92 15.11 -17.46
N ASP A 863 6.34 14.21 -18.25
CA ASP A 863 4.96 13.75 -18.09
C ASP A 863 4.83 12.22 -18.19
N LEU A 864 3.64 11.70 -17.88
CA LEU A 864 3.35 10.25 -17.94
C LEU A 864 3.41 9.66 -19.35
N GLN A 865 3.35 10.50 -20.39
CA GLN A 865 3.49 10.08 -21.79
C GLN A 865 4.95 10.11 -22.27
N GLY A 866 5.90 10.44 -21.40
CA GLY A 866 7.33 10.47 -21.69
C GLY A 866 7.80 11.75 -22.38
N ASN A 867 6.99 12.80 -22.41
CA ASN A 867 7.40 14.08 -22.98
C ASN A 867 8.17 14.89 -21.93
N LEU A 868 9.33 15.43 -22.32
CA LEU A 868 10.05 16.43 -21.55
C LEU A 868 9.67 17.82 -22.07
N TRP A 869 8.95 18.57 -21.25
CA TRP A 869 8.48 19.92 -21.55
C TRP A 869 9.44 20.98 -21.02
N ARG A 870 9.41 22.15 -21.66
CA ARG A 870 9.96 23.40 -21.12
C ARG A 870 8.88 24.47 -21.12
N PHE A 871 8.94 25.35 -20.13
CA PHE A 871 8.05 26.48 -19.96
C PHE A 871 8.90 27.75 -19.84
N ASP A 872 8.54 28.79 -20.60
CA ASP A 872 9.16 30.10 -20.50
C ASP A 872 8.45 30.88 -19.38
N LEU A 873 9.20 31.29 -18.36
CA LEU A 873 8.74 32.07 -17.20
C LEU A 873 9.23 33.53 -17.26
N ILE A 874 9.48 34.02 -18.48
CA ILE A 874 9.97 35.37 -18.79
C ILE A 874 8.94 36.17 -19.58
N ALA A 875 9.19 37.46 -19.75
CA ALA A 875 8.38 38.32 -20.62
C ALA A 875 8.39 37.85 -22.07
N GLY A 876 7.28 38.01 -22.78
CA GLY A 876 7.19 37.68 -24.21
C GLY A 876 8.05 38.58 -25.12
N LYS A 877 8.32 39.82 -24.68
CA LYS A 877 9.29 40.72 -25.31
C LYS A 877 10.50 40.81 -24.39
N VAL A 878 11.66 40.41 -24.89
CA VAL A 878 12.93 40.39 -24.16
C VAL A 878 13.90 41.43 -24.71
N ASP A 879 14.72 42.00 -23.83
CA ASP A 879 15.94 42.70 -24.24
C ASP A 879 16.96 41.65 -24.69
N GLN A 880 17.45 41.73 -25.92
CA GLN A 880 18.38 40.72 -26.44
C GLN A 880 19.75 40.77 -25.77
N ASN A 881 20.12 41.90 -25.16
CA ASN A 881 21.39 42.03 -24.44
C ASN A 881 21.33 41.39 -23.05
N ASP A 882 20.18 41.46 -22.41
CA ASP A 882 19.90 40.86 -21.11
C ASP A 882 18.44 40.33 -21.06
N PRO A 883 18.19 39.15 -21.63
CA PRO A 883 16.82 38.66 -21.80
C PRO A 883 16.17 38.21 -20.49
N PHE A 884 16.98 38.01 -19.46
CA PHE A 884 16.56 37.63 -18.10
C PHE A 884 16.51 38.85 -17.18
N SER A 885 16.58 40.05 -17.75
CA SER A 885 16.56 41.29 -16.97
C SER A 885 15.27 41.42 -16.15
N ARG A 886 15.44 41.76 -14.88
CA ARG A 886 14.35 42.07 -13.96
C ARG A 886 13.78 43.49 -14.11
N ALA A 887 14.26 44.27 -15.08
CA ALA A 887 13.82 45.65 -15.29
C ALA A 887 12.31 45.77 -15.57
N ASN A 888 11.71 44.74 -16.16
CA ASN A 888 10.28 44.69 -16.50
C ASN A 888 9.50 43.68 -15.64
N ASP A 889 10.08 43.19 -14.53
CA ASP A 889 9.40 42.29 -13.60
C ASP A 889 8.11 42.93 -13.09
N GLY A 890 7.05 42.13 -13.00
CA GLY A 890 5.78 42.58 -12.46
C GLY A 890 4.60 41.70 -12.88
N PRO A 891 3.40 41.93 -12.32
CA PRO A 891 2.26 41.02 -12.48
C PRO A 891 1.83 40.81 -13.94
N ALA A 892 2.08 41.78 -14.82
CA ALA A 892 1.78 41.67 -16.25
C ALA A 892 2.57 40.54 -16.94
N VAL A 893 3.80 40.25 -16.48
CA VAL A 893 4.65 39.19 -17.04
C VAL A 893 4.01 37.82 -16.84
N ALA A 894 3.23 37.63 -15.79
CA ALA A 894 2.53 36.39 -15.53
C ALA A 894 1.68 35.95 -16.74
N SER A 895 1.08 36.87 -17.50
CA SER A 895 0.29 36.57 -18.71
C SER A 895 1.12 36.08 -19.90
N SER A 896 2.43 36.34 -19.91
CA SER A 896 3.34 35.93 -20.97
C SER A 896 4.02 34.57 -20.74
N PHE A 897 3.88 34.01 -19.54
CA PHE A 897 4.30 32.63 -19.28
C PHE A 897 3.62 31.67 -20.24
N LYS A 898 4.39 30.73 -20.81
CA LYS A 898 3.91 29.86 -21.88
C LYS A 898 4.71 28.56 -21.94
N VAL A 899 4.13 27.54 -22.56
CA VAL A 899 4.88 26.37 -23.01
C VAL A 899 5.87 26.83 -24.07
N SER A 900 7.14 26.47 -23.93
CA SER A 900 8.19 26.79 -24.89
C SER A 900 7.95 26.09 -26.24
N PHE A 901 8.78 26.39 -27.25
CA PHE A 901 8.84 25.63 -28.50
C PHE A 901 7.52 25.55 -29.28
N GLY A 902 6.67 26.57 -29.13
CA GLY A 902 5.36 26.60 -29.78
C GLY A 902 4.42 25.50 -29.30
N GLY A 903 4.59 25.02 -28.05
CA GLY A 903 3.81 23.91 -27.50
C GLY A 903 4.33 22.53 -27.85
N GLN A 904 5.58 22.41 -28.34
CA GLN A 904 6.25 21.12 -28.54
C GLN A 904 7.12 20.77 -27.32
N PRO A 905 7.25 19.48 -26.97
CA PRO A 905 8.22 19.07 -25.95
C PRO A 905 9.65 19.21 -26.49
N LEU A 906 10.61 19.38 -25.59
CA LEU A 906 12.04 19.31 -25.91
C LEU A 906 12.42 17.92 -26.44
N TYR A 907 11.82 16.87 -25.86
CA TYR A 907 12.05 15.48 -26.24
C TYR A 907 10.83 14.61 -25.89
N SER A 908 10.65 13.51 -26.61
CA SER A 908 9.68 12.45 -26.25
C SER A 908 10.41 11.13 -26.07
N ALA A 909 10.47 10.65 -24.83
CA ALA A 909 11.15 9.43 -24.43
C ALA A 909 10.41 8.19 -24.88
N VAL A 910 11.12 7.34 -25.61
CA VAL A 910 10.63 6.03 -26.06
C VAL A 910 11.72 4.98 -25.88
N ASP A 911 11.32 3.76 -25.57
CA ASP A 911 12.22 2.61 -25.51
C ASP A 911 12.73 2.21 -26.90
N SER A 912 13.58 1.19 -26.97
CA SER A 912 14.11 0.65 -28.23
C SER A 912 13.04 0.13 -29.19
N ASN A 913 11.82 -0.15 -28.70
CA ASN A 913 10.66 -0.60 -29.48
C ASN A 913 9.68 0.55 -29.80
N ASN A 914 10.07 1.81 -29.55
CA ASN A 914 9.28 3.02 -29.74
C ASN A 914 8.03 3.14 -28.83
N ALA A 915 7.96 2.38 -27.74
CA ALA A 915 6.91 2.59 -26.75
C ALA A 915 7.29 3.69 -25.76
N ALA A 916 6.32 4.51 -25.37
CA ALA A 916 6.54 5.67 -24.50
C ALA A 916 7.04 5.26 -23.10
N GLN A 917 7.95 6.06 -22.55
CA GLN A 917 8.53 5.84 -21.22
C GLN A 917 8.17 7.02 -20.31
N ALA A 918 7.33 6.78 -19.30
CA ALA A 918 6.90 7.82 -18.36
C ALA A 918 8.09 8.47 -17.63
N ILE A 919 7.98 9.76 -17.29
CA ILE A 919 9.00 10.49 -16.55
C ILE A 919 8.37 10.99 -15.24
N THR A 920 8.81 10.51 -14.08
CA THR A 920 8.28 10.97 -12.77
C THR A 920 9.27 11.84 -11.98
N ALA A 921 10.57 11.60 -12.11
CA ALA A 921 11.62 12.36 -11.42
C ALA A 921 11.81 13.76 -12.03
N ALA A 922 12.30 14.72 -11.24
CA ALA A 922 12.67 16.03 -11.75
C ALA A 922 13.87 15.93 -12.72
N PRO A 923 13.88 16.72 -13.81
CA PRO A 923 15.10 16.90 -14.59
C PRO A 923 16.23 17.54 -13.77
N SER A 924 17.46 17.35 -14.22
CA SER A 924 18.66 18.06 -13.78
C SER A 924 19.28 18.84 -14.94
N LEU A 925 19.84 20.01 -14.65
CA LEU A 925 20.40 20.90 -15.66
C LEU A 925 21.91 21.02 -15.46
N VAL A 926 22.67 20.80 -16.53
CA VAL A 926 24.11 21.02 -16.55
C VAL A 926 24.46 21.89 -17.74
N ARG A 927 25.20 22.97 -17.52
CA ARG A 927 25.60 23.87 -18.60
C ARG A 927 26.40 23.10 -19.64
N HIS A 928 26.05 23.25 -20.91
CA HIS A 928 26.71 22.54 -22.00
C HIS A 928 28.21 22.89 -22.06
N PRO A 929 29.13 21.97 -22.44
CA PRO A 929 30.58 22.23 -22.48
C PRO A 929 30.98 23.47 -23.31
N THR A 930 30.25 23.77 -24.39
CA THR A 930 30.48 24.95 -25.23
C THR A 930 29.94 26.25 -24.62
N ARG A 931 29.31 26.18 -23.43
CA ARG A 931 28.57 27.25 -22.75
C ARG A 931 27.33 27.78 -23.47
N LYS A 932 27.02 27.27 -24.67
CA LYS A 932 25.76 27.53 -25.36
C LYS A 932 24.73 26.48 -24.95
N GLY A 933 23.67 26.91 -24.28
CA GLY A 933 22.61 25.98 -23.87
C GLY A 933 22.94 25.16 -22.62
N TYR A 934 22.03 24.25 -22.30
CA TYR A 934 22.14 23.28 -21.21
C TYR A 934 21.87 21.87 -21.70
N ILE A 935 22.51 20.90 -21.06
CA ILE A 935 22.14 19.49 -21.14
C ILE A 935 21.07 19.26 -20.08
N VAL A 936 19.87 18.91 -20.53
CA VAL A 936 18.72 18.56 -19.70
C VAL A 936 18.74 17.06 -19.49
N ILE A 937 19.09 16.65 -18.28
CA ILE A 937 19.22 15.26 -17.88
C ILE A 937 17.93 14.81 -17.21
N PHE A 938 17.35 13.70 -17.62
CA PHE A 938 16.14 13.13 -17.03
C PHE A 938 16.14 11.61 -17.22
N GLY A 939 15.57 10.89 -16.25
CA GLY A 939 15.39 9.44 -16.37
C GLY A 939 13.92 9.06 -16.41
N THR A 940 13.65 7.89 -16.95
CA THR A 940 12.30 7.36 -17.11
C THR A 940 11.98 6.29 -16.06
N GLY A 941 10.70 6.15 -15.74
CA GLY A 941 10.18 5.29 -14.69
C GLY A 941 8.84 5.79 -14.16
N LYS A 942 8.04 4.87 -13.62
CA LYS A 942 6.87 5.20 -12.80
C LYS A 942 6.64 4.12 -11.73
N TYR A 943 6.22 4.55 -10.54
CA TYR A 943 6.03 3.66 -9.40
C TYR A 943 4.90 4.17 -8.49
N PHE A 944 3.68 4.21 -9.03
CA PHE A 944 2.50 4.70 -8.28
C PHE A 944 1.22 3.89 -8.54
N GLU A 945 1.15 3.08 -9.58
CA GLU A 945 0.04 2.15 -9.84
C GLU A 945 0.33 0.77 -9.24
N ASN A 946 -0.73 0.02 -8.93
CA ASN A 946 -0.61 -1.36 -8.44
C ASN A 946 0.20 -2.27 -9.38
N SER A 947 0.12 -2.04 -10.70
CA SER A 947 0.90 -2.75 -11.72
C SER A 947 2.40 -2.47 -11.64
N ASP A 948 2.78 -1.28 -11.19
CA ASP A 948 4.19 -0.86 -11.11
C ASP A 948 4.97 -1.58 -10.02
N ALA A 949 4.27 -2.20 -9.05
CA ALA A 949 4.89 -3.06 -8.06
C ALA A 949 5.71 -4.19 -8.69
N ARG A 950 5.33 -4.66 -9.88
CA ARG A 950 6.09 -5.70 -10.58
C ARG A 950 7.11 -5.06 -11.52
N ALA A 951 8.30 -5.63 -11.59
CA ALA A 951 9.28 -5.21 -12.57
C ALA A 951 8.74 -5.44 -13.99
N ASP A 952 8.71 -4.36 -14.78
CA ASP A 952 8.45 -4.45 -16.22
C ASP A 952 9.75 -4.83 -16.93
N THR A 953 9.99 -6.14 -17.05
CA THR A 953 11.13 -6.70 -17.77
C THR A 953 10.91 -6.79 -19.28
N SER A 954 9.80 -6.26 -19.81
CA SER A 954 9.54 -6.23 -21.27
C SER A 954 10.33 -5.15 -22.00
N ARG A 955 10.86 -4.16 -21.26
CA ARG A 955 11.59 -3.01 -21.79
C ARG A 955 12.63 -2.51 -20.78
N ALA A 956 13.61 -1.73 -21.25
CA ALA A 956 14.46 -0.94 -20.38
C ALA A 956 13.81 0.41 -20.11
N GLN A 957 14.01 0.98 -18.90
CA GLN A 957 13.94 2.42 -18.71
C GLN A 957 15.29 3.06 -19.04
N THR A 958 15.34 4.39 -19.13
CA THR A 958 16.48 5.09 -19.73
C THR A 958 16.79 6.39 -19.01
N LEU A 959 18.06 6.71 -18.89
CA LEU A 959 18.57 8.05 -18.59
C LEU A 959 18.92 8.77 -19.89
N TYR A 960 18.44 10.00 -20.07
CA TYR A 960 18.74 10.85 -21.22
C TYR A 960 19.46 12.12 -20.78
N GLY A 961 20.35 12.63 -21.63
CA GLY A 961 20.87 13.99 -21.56
C GLY A 961 20.65 14.70 -22.89
N ILE A 962 19.71 15.65 -22.95
CA ILE A 962 19.29 16.32 -24.18
C ILE A 962 19.77 17.76 -24.21
N TRP A 963 20.40 18.18 -25.30
CA TRP A 963 20.90 19.54 -25.44
C TRP A 963 19.78 20.52 -25.83
N ASP A 964 19.38 21.35 -24.88
CA ASP A 964 18.60 22.56 -25.17
C ASP A 964 19.57 23.69 -25.53
N GLN A 965 19.49 24.15 -26.78
CA GLN A 965 20.36 25.19 -27.32
C GLN A 965 19.81 26.61 -27.16
N GLN A 966 18.53 26.75 -26.78
CA GLN A 966 17.76 28.00 -26.84
C GLN A 966 17.41 28.48 -25.42
N THR A 967 18.43 28.55 -24.55
CA THR A 967 18.29 28.85 -23.12
C THR A 967 18.80 30.25 -22.75
N LYS A 968 18.87 31.16 -23.71
CA LYS A 968 19.34 32.54 -23.55
C LYS A 968 18.26 33.53 -24.02
N GLY A 969 17.00 33.26 -23.65
CA GLY A 969 15.88 34.14 -23.92
C GLY A 969 15.43 34.21 -25.38
N GLU A 970 15.93 33.32 -26.24
CA GLU A 970 15.46 33.27 -27.62
C GLU A 970 13.95 33.02 -27.66
N ALA A 971 13.27 33.56 -28.68
CA ALA A 971 11.82 33.37 -28.84
C ALA A 971 11.40 31.89 -28.86
N ALA A 972 12.32 31.01 -29.28
CA ALA A 972 12.20 29.55 -29.22
C ALA A 972 10.83 29.04 -29.67
N GLY A 973 10.36 29.48 -30.85
CA GLY A 973 9.05 29.07 -31.39
C GLY A 973 8.97 27.61 -31.86
N SER A 974 10.11 26.90 -31.87
CA SER A 974 10.24 25.46 -32.13
C SER A 974 11.57 24.97 -31.56
N THR A 975 11.73 23.64 -31.48
CA THR A 975 12.96 22.93 -31.08
C THR A 975 13.20 21.75 -32.03
N PRO A 976 14.45 21.28 -32.23
CA PRO A 976 14.71 20.09 -33.04
C PRO A 976 13.95 18.87 -32.54
N ARG A 977 13.28 18.15 -33.45
CA ARG A 977 12.66 16.86 -33.13
C ARG A 977 13.73 15.77 -33.12
N LEU A 978 14.08 15.30 -31.94
CA LEU A 978 15.14 14.31 -31.75
C LEU A 978 14.58 12.90 -31.54
N SER A 979 15.42 11.91 -31.83
CA SER A 979 15.23 10.49 -31.52
C SER A 979 16.51 9.92 -30.95
N ARG A 980 16.51 8.66 -30.47
CA ARG A 980 17.73 7.97 -30.03
C ARG A 980 18.84 7.98 -31.09
N GLY A 981 18.51 8.00 -32.37
CA GLY A 981 19.50 8.08 -33.48
C GLY A 981 20.28 9.40 -33.54
N ASN A 982 19.82 10.45 -32.85
CA ASN A 982 20.52 11.74 -32.74
C ASN A 982 21.38 11.84 -31.48
N LEU A 983 21.39 10.80 -30.65
CA LEU A 983 22.02 10.78 -29.34
C LEU A 983 23.15 9.76 -29.33
N ARG A 984 24.13 9.97 -28.45
CA ARG A 984 25.15 8.96 -28.18
C ARG A 984 24.62 7.93 -27.20
N GLN A 985 24.64 6.66 -27.60
CA GLN A 985 24.37 5.56 -26.68
C GLN A 985 25.53 5.36 -25.70
N GLN A 986 25.18 5.13 -24.45
CA GLN A 986 26.01 4.51 -23.42
C GLN A 986 25.36 3.20 -22.96
N THR A 987 26.16 2.32 -22.37
CA THR A 987 25.76 0.99 -21.88
C THR A 987 26.32 0.74 -20.49
N LEU A 988 25.63 -0.10 -19.70
CA LEU A 988 26.20 -0.70 -18.49
C LEU A 988 26.83 -2.04 -18.90
N ASP A 989 28.16 -2.08 -18.96
CA ASP A 989 28.91 -3.18 -19.58
C ASP A 989 29.18 -4.33 -18.62
N LEU A 990 29.26 -4.03 -17.32
CA LEU A 990 29.64 -4.98 -16.28
C LEU A 990 28.87 -4.72 -15.00
N GLN A 991 28.44 -5.81 -14.34
CA GLN A 991 28.13 -5.87 -12.92
C GLN A 991 29.04 -6.91 -12.27
N ALA A 992 29.65 -6.59 -11.14
CA ALA A 992 30.56 -7.50 -10.44
C ALA A 992 30.60 -7.20 -8.94
N ASP A 993 30.84 -8.25 -8.14
CA ASP A 993 31.20 -8.11 -6.72
C ASP A 993 32.69 -7.84 -6.59
N SER A 994 33.05 -6.85 -5.77
CA SER A 994 34.43 -6.49 -5.51
C SER A 994 34.62 -6.08 -4.05
N THR A 995 35.86 -6.18 -3.56
CA THR A 995 36.23 -5.67 -2.24
C THR A 995 37.17 -4.49 -2.39
N PHE A 996 36.74 -3.33 -1.88
CA PHE A 996 37.53 -2.11 -1.85
C PHE A 996 38.16 -1.97 -0.46
N VAL A 997 39.46 -2.27 -0.36
CA VAL A 997 40.21 -2.41 0.90
C VAL A 997 39.66 -3.52 1.80
N SER A 998 38.57 -3.25 2.52
CA SER A 998 37.88 -4.19 3.42
C SER A 998 36.36 -4.12 3.28
N THR A 999 35.85 -3.33 2.33
CA THR A 999 34.41 -3.14 2.11
C THR A 999 33.98 -3.86 0.83
N ALA A 1000 33.20 -4.93 0.99
CA ALA A 1000 32.60 -5.65 -0.12
C ALA A 1000 31.41 -4.87 -0.70
N ARG A 1001 31.33 -4.78 -2.03
CA ARG A 1001 30.25 -4.09 -2.75
C ARG A 1001 29.99 -4.73 -4.11
N THR A 1002 28.72 -4.74 -4.51
CA THR A 1002 28.29 -4.95 -5.89
C THR A 1002 28.43 -3.65 -6.66
N ILE A 1003 29.15 -3.65 -7.77
CA ILE A 1003 29.40 -2.45 -8.59
C ILE A 1003 28.96 -2.63 -10.04
N ARG A 1004 28.83 -1.51 -10.75
CA ARG A 1004 28.59 -1.44 -12.19
C ARG A 1004 29.55 -0.48 -12.88
N LEU A 1005 29.95 -0.86 -14.09
CA LEU A 1005 30.76 -0.01 -14.98
C LEU A 1005 29.91 0.42 -16.17
N ALA A 1006 29.86 1.73 -16.41
CA ALA A 1006 29.31 2.28 -17.63
C ALA A 1006 30.39 2.34 -18.73
N SER A 1007 29.95 2.36 -19.99
CA SER A 1007 30.76 2.72 -21.13
C SER A 1007 31.24 4.18 -21.04
N GLN A 1008 32.21 4.55 -21.88
CA GLN A 1008 32.83 5.88 -21.88
C GLN A 1008 32.92 6.43 -23.29
N HIS A 1009 31.82 6.33 -24.04
CA HIS A 1009 31.81 6.80 -25.41
C HIS A 1009 31.71 8.33 -25.48
N PRO A 1010 32.52 9.02 -26.30
CA PRO A 1010 32.43 10.47 -26.43
C PRO A 1010 31.16 10.88 -27.19
N VAL A 1011 30.63 12.07 -26.87
CA VAL A 1011 29.55 12.71 -27.62
C VAL A 1011 30.17 13.68 -28.63
N ASP A 1012 29.83 13.51 -29.92
CA ASP A 1012 30.19 14.47 -30.96
C ASP A 1012 29.09 15.53 -31.10
N TRP A 1013 29.25 16.65 -30.41
CA TRP A 1013 28.28 17.75 -30.41
C TRP A 1013 28.09 18.46 -31.76
N GLN A 1014 28.88 18.14 -32.79
CA GLN A 1014 28.65 18.66 -34.14
C GLN A 1014 27.51 17.93 -34.85
N SER A 1015 27.31 16.65 -34.53
CA SER A 1015 26.34 15.78 -35.19
C SER A 1015 25.27 15.21 -34.24
N GLN A 1016 25.54 15.24 -32.94
CA GLN A 1016 24.67 14.68 -31.90
C GLN A 1016 24.13 15.78 -30.98
N SER A 1017 22.92 15.57 -30.48
CA SER A 1017 22.21 16.52 -29.61
C SER A 1017 22.09 16.03 -28.17
N GLY A 1018 22.93 15.08 -27.76
CA GLY A 1018 22.87 14.50 -26.43
C GLY A 1018 23.31 13.05 -26.36
N TRP A 1019 22.87 12.38 -25.30
CA TRP A 1019 23.20 10.99 -25.00
C TRP A 1019 22.02 10.26 -24.33
N TYR A 1020 22.08 8.93 -24.30
CA TYR A 1020 21.17 8.09 -23.53
C TYR A 1020 21.88 6.85 -22.97
N LEU A 1021 21.41 6.37 -21.82
CA LEU A 1021 21.86 5.15 -21.14
C LEU A 1021 20.62 4.35 -20.74
N ASP A 1022 20.41 3.19 -21.35
CA ASP A 1022 19.37 2.25 -20.91
C ASP A 1022 19.79 1.59 -19.59
N PHE A 1023 18.88 1.51 -18.62
CA PHE A 1023 19.08 0.85 -17.33
C PHE A 1023 19.01 -0.68 -17.50
N MET A 1024 20.03 -1.24 -18.13
CA MET A 1024 20.20 -2.67 -18.35
C MET A 1024 21.68 -3.03 -18.41
N VAL A 1025 22.09 -4.07 -17.69
CA VAL A 1025 23.48 -4.55 -17.71
C VAL A 1025 23.63 -5.59 -18.80
N ASN A 1026 24.53 -5.32 -19.76
CA ASN A 1026 24.82 -6.22 -20.88
C ASN A 1026 23.55 -6.73 -21.60
N GLY A 1027 22.57 -5.84 -21.79
CA GLY A 1027 21.28 -6.16 -22.44
C GLY A 1027 20.26 -6.88 -21.57
N THR A 1028 20.55 -7.17 -20.30
CA THR A 1028 19.61 -7.86 -19.40
C THR A 1028 18.60 -6.89 -18.81
N LEU A 1029 17.31 -7.11 -19.10
CA LEU A 1029 16.20 -6.31 -18.61
C LEU A 1029 15.75 -6.78 -17.22
N LYS A 1030 15.73 -5.86 -16.26
CA LYS A 1030 15.32 -6.10 -14.86
C LYS A 1030 14.21 -5.15 -14.37
N GLY A 1031 13.67 -4.31 -15.26
CA GLY A 1031 12.70 -3.28 -14.87
C GLY A 1031 13.30 -2.16 -14.01
N GLU A 1032 14.62 -1.97 -14.02
CA GLU A 1032 15.29 -0.86 -13.33
C GLU A 1032 14.84 0.49 -13.90
N MET A 1033 14.58 1.46 -13.02
CA MET A 1033 13.97 2.74 -13.39
C MET A 1033 14.35 3.90 -12.47
N LEU A 1034 14.18 5.14 -12.93
CA LEU A 1034 14.40 6.35 -12.14
C LEU A 1034 13.07 6.99 -11.71
N ILE A 1035 12.84 7.05 -10.39
CA ILE A 1035 11.67 7.74 -9.81
C ILE A 1035 12.04 8.86 -8.84
N GLU A 1036 13.29 8.93 -8.40
CA GLU A 1036 13.83 9.91 -7.46
C GLU A 1036 14.56 11.03 -8.19
N ASP A 1037 14.58 12.22 -7.57
CA ASP A 1037 15.30 13.37 -8.11
C ASP A 1037 16.82 13.14 -8.12
N MET A 1038 17.47 13.64 -9.18
CA MET A 1038 18.93 13.57 -9.33
C MET A 1038 19.62 14.80 -8.74
N ILE A 1039 20.93 14.68 -8.49
CA ILE A 1039 21.80 15.75 -8.02
C ILE A 1039 22.90 15.97 -9.05
N ALA A 1040 22.90 17.13 -9.71
CA ALA A 1040 24.02 17.56 -10.54
C ALA A 1040 24.94 18.50 -9.75
N ILE A 1041 26.22 18.12 -9.59
CA ILE A 1041 27.22 18.93 -8.90
C ILE A 1041 28.55 18.86 -9.64
N GLY A 1042 29.14 20.02 -9.94
CA GLY A 1042 30.42 20.07 -10.64
C GLY A 1042 30.36 19.44 -12.03
N GLN A 1043 31.08 18.33 -12.20
CA GLN A 1043 31.19 17.55 -13.43
C GLN A 1043 30.63 16.13 -13.26
N VAL A 1044 29.71 15.93 -12.31
CA VAL A 1044 29.04 14.63 -12.08
C VAL A 1044 27.53 14.83 -11.93
N VAL A 1045 26.76 13.89 -12.48
CA VAL A 1045 25.35 13.69 -12.14
C VAL A 1045 25.23 12.45 -11.27
N LEU A 1046 24.69 12.63 -10.07
CA LEU A 1046 24.38 11.59 -9.11
C LEU A 1046 22.90 11.23 -9.24
N LEU A 1047 22.59 9.95 -9.41
CA LEU A 1047 21.22 9.46 -9.47
C LEU A 1047 21.10 8.12 -8.76
N GLN A 1048 19.87 7.78 -8.37
CA GLN A 1048 19.57 6.48 -7.77
C GLN A 1048 18.37 5.87 -8.46
N THR A 1049 18.54 4.66 -8.97
CA THR A 1049 17.46 3.89 -9.57
C THR A 1049 16.86 2.92 -8.57
N ILE A 1050 15.64 2.47 -8.87
CA ILE A 1050 14.97 1.38 -8.19
C ILE A 1050 14.75 0.26 -9.20
N THR A 1051 15.06 -0.97 -8.80
CA THR A 1051 14.75 -2.19 -9.55
C THR A 1051 13.71 -2.94 -8.74
N PRO A 1052 12.41 -2.86 -9.10
CA PRO A 1052 11.39 -3.71 -8.50
C PRO A 1052 11.83 -5.17 -8.55
N ASN A 1053 11.57 -5.94 -7.50
CA ASN A 1053 12.09 -7.29 -7.46
C ASN A 1053 11.38 -8.19 -8.48
N ASP A 1054 12.16 -8.94 -9.26
CA ASP A 1054 11.68 -10.03 -10.13
C ASP A 1054 11.48 -11.34 -9.34
N ASP A 1055 12.19 -11.48 -8.23
CA ASP A 1055 12.13 -12.61 -7.31
C ASP A 1055 11.45 -12.21 -6.00
N PRO A 1056 10.12 -12.37 -5.89
CA PRO A 1056 9.34 -12.00 -4.72
C PRO A 1056 9.68 -12.79 -3.44
N CYS A 1057 10.64 -13.72 -3.50
CA CYS A 1057 11.24 -14.38 -2.33
C CYS A 1057 12.43 -13.64 -1.73
N ASN A 1058 12.98 -12.67 -2.44
CA ASN A 1058 14.04 -11.80 -1.96
C ASN A 1058 13.47 -10.47 -1.46
N ASP A 1059 14.06 -9.90 -0.41
CA ASP A 1059 13.56 -8.68 0.23
C ASP A 1059 13.57 -7.47 -0.72
N GLY A 1060 12.37 -7.00 -1.09
CA GLY A 1060 12.14 -5.67 -1.65
C GLY A 1060 12.85 -5.35 -2.97
N ALA A 1061 12.66 -4.11 -3.45
CA ALA A 1061 13.33 -3.59 -4.63
C ALA A 1061 14.81 -3.26 -4.33
N SER A 1062 15.71 -3.50 -5.29
CA SER A 1062 17.13 -3.13 -5.18
C SER A 1062 17.36 -1.69 -5.63
N ASN A 1063 18.31 -0.99 -5.01
CA ASN A 1063 18.70 0.37 -5.39
C ASN A 1063 20.13 0.43 -5.90
N TRP A 1064 20.30 1.16 -6.99
CA TRP A 1064 21.61 1.43 -7.59
C TRP A 1064 21.88 2.92 -7.62
N THR A 1065 22.99 3.33 -7.01
CA THR A 1065 23.45 4.71 -7.03
C THR A 1065 24.55 4.87 -8.06
N TYR A 1066 24.38 5.83 -8.97
CA TYR A 1066 25.32 6.11 -10.06
C TYR A 1066 25.92 7.50 -9.96
N GLY A 1067 27.16 7.61 -10.42
CA GLY A 1067 27.90 8.84 -10.61
C GLY A 1067 28.43 8.89 -12.03
N LEU A 1068 27.74 9.61 -12.90
CA LEU A 1068 28.00 9.63 -14.33
C LEU A 1068 28.51 11.00 -14.78
N ASP A 1069 29.22 11.02 -15.91
CA ASP A 1069 29.59 12.26 -16.57
C ASP A 1069 28.35 12.90 -17.21
N PRO A 1070 27.89 14.08 -16.77
CA PRO A 1070 26.71 14.72 -17.32
C PRO A 1070 26.88 15.13 -18.79
N TYR A 1071 28.12 15.25 -19.28
CA TYR A 1071 28.41 15.62 -20.65
C TYR A 1071 28.33 14.45 -21.62
N THR A 1072 28.42 13.20 -21.14
CA THR A 1072 28.41 12.03 -22.02
C THR A 1072 27.41 10.95 -21.62
N GLY A 1073 26.90 10.98 -20.39
CA GLY A 1073 26.09 9.92 -19.79
C GLY A 1073 26.85 8.68 -19.41
N GLY A 1074 28.16 8.65 -19.66
CA GLY A 1074 29.03 7.51 -19.44
C GLY A 1074 29.82 7.63 -18.14
N ARG A 1075 30.83 6.78 -18.03
CA ARG A 1075 31.81 6.80 -16.94
C ARG A 1075 32.63 8.09 -16.94
N THR A 1076 32.88 8.63 -15.74
CA THR A 1076 33.75 9.80 -15.54
C THR A 1076 35.22 9.47 -15.73
N ASN A 1077 36.05 10.50 -16.00
CA ASN A 1077 37.52 10.38 -16.08
C ASN A 1077 38.21 10.42 -14.71
N PHE A 1078 37.45 10.53 -13.63
CA PHE A 1078 37.92 10.65 -12.26
C PHE A 1078 37.03 9.84 -11.33
N THR A 1079 37.61 9.23 -10.30
CA THR A 1079 36.88 8.48 -9.29
C THR A 1079 35.84 9.37 -8.62
N VAL A 1080 34.59 8.91 -8.55
CA VAL A 1080 33.46 9.67 -8.00
C VAL A 1080 33.23 9.33 -6.53
N PHE A 1081 33.12 8.03 -6.20
CA PHE A 1081 32.72 7.56 -4.88
C PHE A 1081 33.91 7.09 -4.05
N ASP A 1082 33.87 7.35 -2.74
CA ASP A 1082 34.70 6.63 -1.75
C ASP A 1082 34.04 5.28 -1.39
N LEU A 1083 34.25 4.28 -2.24
CA LEU A 1083 33.76 2.91 -2.02
C LEU A 1083 34.55 2.16 -0.94
N ALA A 1084 35.79 2.59 -0.71
CA ALA A 1084 36.74 2.00 0.23
C ALA A 1084 36.60 2.52 1.68
N ARG A 1085 35.68 3.46 1.95
CA ARG A 1085 35.44 4.08 3.27
C ARG A 1085 36.71 4.69 3.87
N GLN A 1086 37.44 5.47 3.07
CA GLN A 1086 38.66 6.15 3.51
C GLN A 1086 38.41 7.55 4.09
N GLY A 1087 37.18 8.07 3.97
CA GLY A 1087 36.78 9.44 4.28
C GLY A 1087 37.17 10.45 3.19
N VAL A 1088 37.76 9.96 2.10
CA VAL A 1088 38.24 10.73 0.94
C VAL A 1088 38.13 9.86 -0.31
N VAL A 1089 37.91 10.49 -1.46
CA VAL A 1089 37.90 9.78 -2.74
C VAL A 1089 39.32 9.61 -3.26
N ASP A 1090 39.79 8.36 -3.33
CA ASP A 1090 41.11 7.98 -3.83
C ASP A 1090 41.04 6.73 -4.76
N SER A 1091 42.18 6.34 -5.32
CA SER A 1091 42.28 5.22 -6.28
C SER A 1091 41.95 3.84 -5.69
N LYS A 1092 41.79 3.71 -4.36
CA LYS A 1092 41.36 2.44 -3.75
C LYS A 1092 39.88 2.15 -4.00
N SER A 1093 39.14 3.12 -4.52
CA SER A 1093 37.76 2.96 -4.96
C SER A 1093 37.63 2.67 -6.47
N ASP A 1094 38.75 2.59 -7.20
CA ASP A 1094 38.77 2.15 -8.59
C ASP A 1094 38.72 0.63 -8.70
N TYR A 1095 38.18 0.12 -9.81
CA TYR A 1095 38.06 -1.30 -10.09
C TYR A 1095 39.00 -1.72 -11.22
N SER A 1096 39.68 -2.87 -11.05
CA SER A 1096 40.55 -3.43 -12.09
C SER A 1096 39.73 -4.16 -13.15
N TYR A 1097 39.52 -3.53 -14.30
CA TYR A 1097 38.85 -4.11 -15.47
C TYR A 1097 39.84 -4.28 -16.62
N ASN A 1098 39.99 -5.51 -17.14
CA ASN A 1098 40.93 -5.84 -18.21
C ASN A 1098 42.37 -5.32 -17.96
N LYS A 1099 42.85 -5.45 -16.71
CA LYS A 1099 44.18 -5.00 -16.23
C LYS A 1099 44.38 -3.47 -16.26
N GLN A 1100 43.31 -2.70 -16.33
CA GLN A 1100 43.33 -1.24 -16.18
C GLN A 1100 42.50 -0.85 -14.96
N ASN A 1101 42.97 0.15 -14.20
CA ASN A 1101 42.17 0.77 -13.17
C ASN A 1101 41.12 1.65 -13.82
N VAL A 1102 39.87 1.35 -13.54
CA VAL A 1102 38.70 1.96 -14.15
C VAL A 1102 37.80 2.50 -13.05
N VAL A 1103 37.26 3.69 -13.28
CA VAL A 1103 36.34 4.33 -12.35
C VAL A 1103 35.03 3.56 -12.26
N VAL A 1104 34.58 3.28 -11.04
CA VAL A 1104 33.27 2.70 -10.81
C VAL A 1104 32.18 3.74 -11.09
N SER A 1105 31.19 3.38 -11.90
CA SER A 1105 30.10 4.29 -12.30
C SER A 1105 28.85 4.10 -11.44
N GLY A 1106 28.62 2.89 -10.91
CA GLY A 1106 27.49 2.60 -10.03
C GLY A 1106 27.83 1.60 -8.94
N THR A 1107 27.12 1.68 -7.83
CA THR A 1107 27.20 0.74 -6.70
C THR A 1107 25.80 0.43 -6.20
N GLU A 1108 25.56 -0.82 -5.82
CA GLU A 1108 24.33 -1.18 -5.13
C GLU A 1108 24.35 -0.56 -3.72
N GLN A 1109 23.20 -0.04 -3.28
CA GLN A 1109 22.99 0.43 -1.91
C GLN A 1109 21.82 -0.32 -1.27
N LYS A 1110 21.98 -0.65 0.01
CA LYS A 1110 20.94 -1.33 0.79
C LYS A 1110 19.93 -0.29 1.30
N GLY A 1111 18.65 -0.65 1.29
CA GLY A 1111 17.56 0.14 1.86
C GLY A 1111 16.94 1.16 0.89
N LEU A 1112 15.62 1.29 0.96
CA LEU A 1112 14.79 1.99 -0.03
C LEU A 1112 14.63 3.50 0.20
N GLY A 1113 15.74 4.19 0.53
CA GLY A 1113 15.76 5.64 0.79
C GLY A 1113 16.34 6.45 -0.36
N GLY A 1114 15.77 7.61 -0.67
CA GLY A 1114 16.25 8.50 -1.73
C GLY A 1114 17.64 9.10 -1.49
N LEU A 1115 18.16 9.84 -2.48
CA LEU A 1115 19.46 10.50 -2.40
C LEU A 1115 19.38 11.87 -1.73
N THR A 1116 20.29 12.11 -0.79
CA THR A 1116 20.53 13.45 -0.21
C THR A 1116 22.00 13.83 -0.37
N LEU A 1117 22.25 15.06 -0.82
CA LEU A 1117 23.58 15.66 -0.81
C LEU A 1117 23.81 16.40 0.51
N SER A 1118 24.95 16.14 1.13
CA SER A 1118 25.41 16.81 2.34
C SER A 1118 26.90 17.13 2.24
N THR A 1119 27.44 17.74 3.29
CA THR A 1119 28.88 18.00 3.42
C THR A 1119 29.37 17.35 4.71
N ASN A 1120 30.49 16.62 4.64
CA ASN A 1120 31.09 16.00 5.80
C ASN A 1120 31.83 17.02 6.69
N GLU A 1121 32.28 16.61 7.88
CA GLU A 1121 32.98 17.46 8.85
C GLU A 1121 34.25 18.13 8.30
N GLN A 1122 34.82 17.60 7.23
CA GLN A 1122 36.04 18.10 6.58
C GLN A 1122 35.71 19.07 5.42
N GLY A 1123 34.44 19.34 5.17
CA GLY A 1123 34.00 20.20 4.07
C GLY A 1123 33.88 19.47 2.71
N ASN A 1124 34.02 18.14 2.67
CA ASN A 1124 33.88 17.37 1.44
C ASN A 1124 32.42 17.00 1.16
N PRO A 1125 31.95 17.09 -0.10
CA PRO A 1125 30.61 16.64 -0.47
C PRO A 1125 30.42 15.15 -0.20
N GLU A 1126 29.22 14.77 0.24
CA GLU A 1126 28.86 13.41 0.59
C GLU A 1126 27.42 13.12 0.16
N VAL A 1127 27.21 11.98 -0.50
CA VAL A 1127 25.87 11.53 -0.91
C VAL A 1127 25.41 10.41 0.00
N CYS A 1128 24.21 10.54 0.54
CA CYS A 1128 23.64 9.58 1.49
C CYS A 1128 22.39 8.91 0.91
N SER A 1129 22.25 7.61 1.18
CA SER A 1129 21.04 6.82 0.96
C SER A 1129 20.93 5.80 2.10
N SER A 1130 19.70 5.59 2.59
CA SER A 1130 19.29 4.65 3.63
C SER A 1130 20.42 3.86 4.35
N GLY A 1131 20.96 4.41 5.44
CA GLY A 1131 21.96 3.74 6.29
C GLY A 1131 23.42 3.86 5.84
N GLU A 1132 23.70 4.43 4.67
CA GLU A 1132 25.07 4.66 4.18
C GLU A 1132 25.27 6.04 3.53
N CYS A 1133 26.43 6.64 3.80
CA CYS A 1133 26.89 7.86 3.13
C CYS A 1133 28.22 7.58 2.44
N LEU A 1134 28.36 8.05 1.20
CA LEU A 1134 29.57 7.93 0.38
C LEU A 1134 30.12 9.33 0.12
N THR A 1135 31.35 9.61 0.56
CA THR A 1135 32.03 10.85 0.17
C THR A 1135 32.19 10.86 -1.35
N VAL A 1136 31.89 12.00 -1.98
CA VAL A 1136 31.91 12.15 -3.44
C VAL A 1136 32.90 13.22 -3.90
N ASN A 1137 33.47 13.00 -5.09
CA ASN A 1137 34.34 13.93 -5.77
C ASN A 1137 33.57 14.57 -6.94
N PRO A 1138 33.24 15.87 -6.87
CA PRO A 1138 32.51 16.54 -7.96
C PRO A 1138 33.33 16.77 -9.24
N GLY A 1139 34.63 16.45 -9.21
CA GLY A 1139 35.54 16.59 -10.34
C GLY A 1139 36.75 17.49 -10.06
N PRO A 1140 37.78 17.46 -10.92
CA PRO A 1140 39.01 18.23 -10.72
C PRO A 1140 38.81 19.75 -10.87
N ASN A 1141 37.88 20.19 -11.72
CA ASN A 1141 37.66 21.62 -12.00
C ASN A 1141 36.86 22.36 -10.91
N THR A 1142 36.36 21.65 -9.91
CA THR A 1142 35.68 22.26 -8.75
C THR A 1142 36.63 22.51 -7.57
N ARG A 1143 37.88 22.00 -7.62
CA ARG A 1143 38.89 22.21 -6.58
C ARG A 1143 39.62 23.54 -6.82
N GLY A 1144 39.14 24.60 -6.17
CA GLY A 1144 39.74 25.94 -6.16
C GLY A 1144 39.10 26.83 -5.08
N ARG A 1145 39.77 27.92 -4.68
CA ARG A 1145 39.29 28.86 -3.63
C ARG A 1145 38.01 29.56 -4.13
N GLN A 1146 36.85 29.17 -3.60
CA GLN A 1146 35.55 29.64 -4.09
C GLN A 1146 35.03 30.90 -3.39
N ASN A 1147 35.49 31.21 -2.16
CA ASN A 1147 35.03 32.38 -1.39
C ASN A 1147 36.20 33.19 -0.80
N TRP A 1148 35.97 34.51 -0.66
CA TRP A 1148 36.81 35.43 0.11
C TRP A 1148 36.23 35.58 1.52
N ARG A 1149 37.01 35.30 2.57
CA ARG A 1149 36.70 35.75 3.93
C ARG A 1149 37.60 36.95 4.21
N PRO A 1150 37.06 38.16 4.44
CA PRO A 1150 37.85 39.24 5.01
C PRO A 1150 38.32 38.79 6.39
N ILE A 1151 39.63 38.75 6.62
CA ILE A 1151 40.16 38.67 7.98
C ILE A 1151 40.08 40.09 8.50
N GLU A 1152 39.14 40.36 9.39
CA GLU A 1152 39.17 41.60 10.17
C GLU A 1152 40.39 41.54 11.08
N GLY A 1153 41.41 42.31 10.71
CA GLY A 1153 42.63 42.46 11.51
C GLY A 1153 42.29 43.12 12.83
N LYS A 1154 42.70 42.48 13.93
CA LYS A 1154 42.86 43.16 15.22
C LYS A 1154 43.90 44.26 15.05
N ASN A 1155 43.47 45.52 15.16
CA ASN A 1155 44.25 46.60 15.76
C ASN A 1155 43.33 47.34 16.72
#